data_AF-A0A1G0WJW4-F1
#
_entry.id   AF-A0A1G0WJW4-F1
#
_cell.length_a   1.000
_cell.length_b   1.000
_cell.length_c   1.000
_cell.angle_alpha   90.00
_cell.angle_beta   90.00
_cell.angle_gamma   90.00
#
_symmetry.space_group_name_H-M   'P 1'
#
loop_
_entity.id
_entity.type
_entity.pdbx_description
1 polymer ?
#
loop_
_entity_poly.entity_id
_entity_poly.type
_entity_poly.pdbx_seq_one_letter_code
_entity_poly.pdbx_strand_id
1 'polypeptide(L)'
;MIDFQNVSKQYSKQIILQNTSFRINSGERVGIVGPNGAGKSTIFKIITGDETADKGNIIIPKNFRLSYLKQNLETSSLHTSLLEYTENAIPEIHKIKESIEKQEESLAQTSDDKKKASILSDIGDLHLKLDYLHTFTETHKIESALSGLGFDKKRFGDKFSSFSGGWQMRASLARTILSQGDILLLDEPSNYLDVPAIEWMKKTLESYKGTLVLISHDRYLLNSLTNTTIEVNSGTVTKYSGNYDYYSKERVQRQEHAQAARENREAKVKDIEDFIERFRYKATKANQVQSRIKMLGKMEEIKAPQKVLYHSALRLPEPPSSGNEIIRVEEGAFSYNNRDFILEDINLSIQKKDKIGLVGYNGAGKTTLLKVLAGVNKLNSGKCVTGHNVKIGYQAQEFSEILSPNITPYETLRALTIDTSNLRNILGCFGFSGEDAEKPCSVLSGGEKIRLLFARIFCLLPNFLILDEPTTHLDIVARENLQKAIKEYEGTVCFVSHDIEFLKKTADTIFFISGNRVKKYHGNYDYFLEKLSKETEASIPLGKEEKVVEESKLKRKQKAEIRQKFYTEKKELENKVSSIEKSLEELEEEKAEIVEQITENTKSANFASINRRLQEIQTEINALTIQWEESATNLETALKRHSLEIESFISV
;
A
#
# COMPACT_ATOMS: atom_id res chain seq x y z
N MET A 1 23.65 0.42 -8.92
CA MET A 1 22.71 1.02 -9.89
C MET A 1 22.29 -0.05 -10.87
N ILE A 2 20.99 -0.28 -11.03
CA ILE A 2 20.42 -1.14 -12.07
C ILE A 2 19.90 -0.24 -13.19
N ASP A 3 20.33 -0.47 -14.43
CA ASP A 3 19.93 0.33 -15.60
C ASP A 3 19.32 -0.57 -16.68
N PHE A 4 18.04 -0.36 -16.97
CA PHE A 4 17.33 -0.98 -18.08
C PHE A 4 17.43 -0.05 -19.29
N GLN A 5 17.95 -0.55 -20.41
CA GLN A 5 18.15 0.22 -21.64
C GLN A 5 17.42 -0.42 -22.82
N ASN A 6 16.30 0.18 -23.22
CA ASN A 6 15.45 -0.24 -24.34
C ASN A 6 15.04 -1.72 -24.27
N VAL A 7 14.74 -2.20 -23.06
CA VAL A 7 14.46 -3.60 -22.79
C VAL A 7 13.10 -3.99 -23.35
N SER A 8 13.04 -5.12 -24.05
CA SER A 8 11.78 -5.71 -24.49
C SER A 8 11.69 -7.17 -24.10
N LYS A 9 10.49 -7.59 -23.68
CA LYS A 9 10.18 -8.97 -23.33
C LYS A 9 8.78 -9.34 -23.82
N GLN A 10 8.68 -10.48 -24.49
CA GLN A 10 7.45 -11.03 -25.04
C GLN A 10 7.32 -12.51 -24.67
N TYR A 11 6.11 -12.94 -24.28
CA TYR A 11 5.77 -14.36 -24.19
C TYR A 11 4.77 -14.69 -25.29
N SER A 12 5.15 -15.60 -26.19
CA SER A 12 4.31 -16.02 -27.32
C SER A 12 3.80 -14.81 -28.12
N LYS A 13 2.52 -14.43 -28.01
CA LYS A 13 1.93 -13.27 -28.70
C LYS A 13 1.77 -12.03 -27.80
N GLN A 14 2.03 -12.13 -26.51
CA GLN A 14 1.80 -11.05 -25.54
C GLN A 14 3.09 -10.32 -25.21
N ILE A 15 3.13 -9.03 -25.54
CA ILE A 15 4.24 -8.13 -25.20
C ILE A 15 4.07 -7.70 -23.74
N ILE A 16 5.07 -8.01 -22.91
CA ILE A 16 5.07 -7.67 -21.48
C ILE A 16 5.85 -6.38 -21.22
N LEU A 17 7.00 -6.22 -21.88
CA LEU A 17 7.82 -5.02 -21.84
C LEU A 17 8.17 -4.61 -23.28
N GLN A 18 7.99 -3.33 -23.60
CA GLN A 18 8.24 -2.78 -24.93
C GLN A 18 9.15 -1.56 -24.84
N ASN A 19 10.41 -1.70 -25.28
CA ASN A 19 11.42 -0.64 -25.31
C ASN A 19 11.50 0.17 -24.01
N THR A 20 11.50 -0.52 -22.87
CA THR A 20 11.46 0.12 -21.55
C THR A 20 12.85 0.55 -21.11
N SER A 21 12.95 1.78 -20.62
CA SER A 21 14.20 2.36 -20.14
C SER A 21 13.97 3.04 -18.79
N PHE A 22 14.63 2.54 -17.74
CA PHE A 22 14.53 3.12 -16.39
C PHE A 22 15.74 2.72 -15.54
N ARG A 23 15.98 3.50 -14.48
CA ARG A 23 17.12 3.32 -13.56
C ARG A 23 16.66 3.19 -12.13
N ILE A 24 17.31 2.29 -11.39
CA ILE A 24 17.21 2.15 -9.93
C ILE A 24 18.59 2.46 -9.35
N ASN A 25 18.66 3.54 -8.57
CA ASN A 25 19.88 4.01 -7.95
C ASN A 25 20.15 3.27 -6.63
N SER A 26 21.39 3.32 -6.14
CA SER A 26 21.74 2.72 -4.86
C SER A 26 21.07 3.48 -3.70
N GLY A 27 20.49 2.74 -2.74
CA GLY A 27 19.76 3.31 -1.60
C GLY A 27 18.36 3.82 -1.94
N GLU A 28 17.94 3.74 -3.20
CA GLU A 28 16.59 4.10 -3.62
C GLU A 28 15.57 3.10 -3.06
N ARG A 29 14.36 3.58 -2.75
CA ARG A 29 13.26 2.76 -2.25
C ARG A 29 12.11 2.80 -3.24
N VAL A 30 12.06 1.79 -4.08
CA VAL A 30 11.22 1.75 -5.27
C VAL A 30 10.02 0.83 -5.07
N GLY A 31 8.82 1.35 -5.25
CA GLY A 31 7.59 0.57 -5.38
C GLY A 31 7.27 0.28 -6.84
N ILE A 32 7.05 -0.97 -7.21
CA ILE A 32 6.60 -1.35 -8.57
C ILE A 32 5.11 -1.67 -8.52
N VAL A 33 4.32 -0.92 -9.29
CA VAL A 33 2.86 -1.01 -9.32
C VAL A 33 2.33 -1.23 -10.73
N GLY A 34 1.14 -1.82 -10.85
CA GLY A 34 0.52 -2.11 -12.14
C GLY A 34 -0.54 -3.19 -12.02
N PRO A 35 -1.38 -3.39 -13.06
CA PRO A 35 -2.41 -4.43 -13.05
C PRO A 35 -1.81 -5.84 -12.99
N ASN A 36 -2.66 -6.82 -12.72
CA ASN A 36 -2.26 -8.24 -12.76
C ASN A 36 -1.87 -8.62 -14.20
N GLY A 37 -0.78 -9.37 -14.34
CA GLY A 37 -0.24 -9.75 -15.65
C GLY A 37 0.50 -8.64 -16.40
N ALA A 38 0.73 -7.47 -15.79
CA ALA A 38 1.46 -6.37 -16.43
C ALA A 38 2.97 -6.62 -16.64
N GLY A 39 3.55 -7.63 -15.96
CA GLY A 39 4.99 -7.93 -16.05
C GLY A 39 5.85 -7.54 -14.84
N LYS A 40 5.24 -7.20 -13.69
CA LYS A 40 5.94 -6.82 -12.46
C LYS A 40 6.96 -7.89 -12.03
N SER A 41 6.52 -9.13 -11.85
CA SER A 41 7.41 -10.24 -11.48
C SER A 41 8.41 -10.60 -12.60
N THR A 42 8.09 -10.32 -13.86
CA THR A 42 9.05 -10.50 -14.98
C THR A 42 10.23 -9.54 -14.83
N ILE A 43 10.03 -8.30 -14.36
CA ILE A 43 11.13 -7.38 -14.05
C ILE A 43 12.04 -7.99 -12.98
N PHE A 44 11.49 -8.60 -11.94
CA PHE A 44 12.29 -9.26 -10.91
C PHE A 44 13.09 -10.44 -11.44
N LYS A 45 12.47 -11.30 -12.23
CA LYS A 45 13.16 -12.44 -12.88
C LYS A 45 14.30 -11.99 -13.80
N ILE A 46 14.13 -10.85 -14.45
CA ILE A 46 15.16 -10.23 -15.29
C ILE A 46 16.32 -9.69 -14.42
N ILE A 47 16.02 -9.11 -13.25
CA ILE A 47 17.05 -8.63 -12.30
C ILE A 47 17.80 -9.80 -11.65
N THR A 48 17.10 -10.88 -11.30
CA THR A 48 17.71 -12.08 -10.69
C THR A 48 18.50 -12.92 -11.69
N GLY A 49 18.28 -12.71 -12.99
CA GLY A 49 18.91 -13.49 -14.06
C GLY A 49 18.19 -14.81 -14.37
N ASP A 50 17.03 -15.06 -13.76
CA ASP A 50 16.19 -16.24 -14.04
C ASP A 50 15.60 -16.18 -15.47
N GLU A 51 15.43 -14.97 -16.01
CA GLU A 51 14.99 -14.75 -17.39
C GLU A 51 15.83 -13.68 -18.10
N THR A 52 16.06 -13.86 -19.40
CA THR A 52 16.77 -12.89 -20.24
C THR A 52 15.81 -11.98 -20.97
N ALA A 53 16.24 -10.74 -21.25
CA ALA A 53 15.53 -9.86 -22.17
C ALA A 53 15.66 -10.35 -23.62
N ASP A 54 14.62 -10.13 -24.44
CA ASP A 54 14.66 -10.50 -25.85
C ASP A 54 15.37 -9.42 -26.70
N LYS A 55 15.28 -8.16 -26.26
CA LYS A 55 16.00 -7.01 -26.82
C LYS A 55 16.41 -6.04 -25.73
N GLY A 56 17.40 -5.20 -26.02
CA GLY A 56 17.94 -4.22 -25.08
C GLY A 56 18.97 -4.83 -24.14
N ASN A 57 19.51 -4.02 -23.25
CA ASN A 57 20.53 -4.42 -22.29
C ASN A 57 20.12 -4.04 -20.88
N ILE A 58 20.52 -4.86 -19.91
CA ILE A 58 20.37 -4.58 -18.48
C ILE A 58 21.76 -4.54 -17.88
N ILE A 59 22.09 -3.41 -17.24
CA ILE A 59 23.37 -3.23 -16.57
C ILE A 59 23.12 -3.36 -15.09
N ILE A 60 23.69 -4.41 -14.51
CA ILE A 60 23.64 -4.71 -13.09
C ILE A 60 25.09 -4.67 -12.55
N PRO A 61 25.37 -4.12 -11.36
CA PRO A 61 26.73 -4.09 -10.81
C PRO A 61 27.32 -5.51 -10.70
N LYS A 62 28.64 -5.68 -10.77
CA LYS A 62 29.24 -7.03 -10.72
C LYS A 62 29.45 -7.58 -9.29
N ASN A 63 29.48 -6.72 -8.28
CA ASN A 63 29.82 -7.07 -6.89
C ASN A 63 28.74 -6.60 -5.90
N PHE A 64 27.48 -6.96 -6.11
CA PHE A 64 26.38 -6.64 -5.18
C PHE A 64 25.74 -7.92 -4.67
N ARG A 65 25.30 -7.91 -3.42
CA ARG A 65 24.54 -8.99 -2.79
C ARG A 65 23.06 -8.77 -3.04
N LEU A 66 22.43 -9.69 -3.75
CA LEU A 66 21.00 -9.65 -4.03
C LEU A 66 20.25 -10.53 -3.02
N SER A 67 19.30 -9.93 -2.30
CA SER A 67 18.36 -10.64 -1.43
C SER A 67 17.00 -10.66 -2.12
N TYR A 68 16.48 -11.85 -2.40
CA TYR A 68 15.20 -12.01 -3.10
C TYR A 68 14.33 -13.03 -2.39
N LEU A 69 13.09 -12.63 -2.08
CA LEU A 69 12.07 -13.54 -1.56
C LEU A 69 11.51 -14.40 -2.71
N LYS A 70 12.07 -15.60 -2.89
CA LYS A 70 11.55 -16.58 -3.85
C LYS A 70 10.20 -17.14 -3.38
N GLN A 71 9.24 -17.23 -4.30
CA GLN A 71 7.93 -17.85 -4.03
C GLN A 71 8.01 -19.39 -3.90
N ASN A 72 9.01 -20.02 -4.52
CA ASN A 72 9.23 -21.47 -4.41
C ASN A 72 10.34 -21.75 -3.39
N LEU A 73 9.99 -22.52 -2.36
CA LEU A 73 10.92 -22.94 -1.32
C LEU A 73 11.84 -24.04 -1.83
N GLU A 74 13.11 -23.99 -1.43
CA GLU A 74 14.09 -25.02 -1.74
C GLU A 74 13.79 -26.28 -0.92
N THR A 75 13.57 -27.42 -1.59
CA THR A 75 13.20 -28.70 -0.98
C THR A 75 14.28 -29.25 -0.04
N SER A 76 15.54 -28.89 -0.25
CA SER A 76 16.68 -29.27 0.59
C SER A 76 16.59 -28.73 2.03
N SER A 77 15.86 -27.62 2.23
CA SER A 77 15.70 -26.97 3.53
C SER A 77 14.56 -27.54 4.39
N LEU A 78 13.80 -28.53 3.90
CA LEU A 78 12.60 -29.03 4.58
C LEU A 78 12.90 -29.85 5.85
N HIS A 79 14.14 -30.35 6.00
CA HIS A 79 14.54 -31.21 7.12
C HIS A 79 15.22 -30.47 8.27
N THR A 80 15.65 -29.22 8.09
CA THR A 80 16.29 -28.41 9.13
C THR A 80 15.27 -27.85 10.12
N SER A 81 15.76 -27.42 11.28
CA SER A 81 14.92 -26.65 12.22
C SER A 81 14.59 -25.27 11.65
N LEU A 82 13.52 -24.63 12.14
CA LEU A 82 13.15 -23.27 11.76
C LEU A 82 14.28 -22.26 12.07
N LEU A 83 14.92 -22.41 13.23
CA LEU A 83 16.03 -21.56 13.64
C LEU A 83 17.23 -21.70 12.70
N GLU A 84 17.66 -22.93 12.45
CA GLU A 84 18.78 -23.24 11.54
C GLU A 84 18.51 -22.78 10.10
N TYR A 85 17.27 -22.95 9.62
CA TYR A 85 16.86 -22.43 8.31
C TYR A 85 17.07 -20.91 8.21
N THR A 86 16.74 -20.18 9.28
CA THR A 86 16.82 -18.72 9.32
C THR A 86 18.25 -18.23 9.57
N GLU A 87 19.04 -18.96 10.37
CA GLU A 87 20.49 -18.74 10.55
C GLU A 87 21.25 -18.83 9.23
N ASN A 88 20.84 -19.74 8.35
CA ASN A 88 21.37 -19.88 7.00
C ASN A 88 20.95 -18.75 6.04
N ALA A 89 20.55 -17.58 6.55
CA ALA A 89 20.26 -16.37 5.76
C ALA A 89 21.44 -15.90 4.90
N ILE A 90 22.67 -16.10 5.37
CA ILE A 90 23.88 -15.71 4.66
C ILE A 90 24.73 -16.97 4.42
N PRO A 91 24.54 -17.66 3.27
CA PRO A 91 25.30 -18.87 2.94
C PRO A 91 26.83 -18.64 2.87
N GLU A 92 27.25 -17.39 2.62
CA GLU A 92 28.67 -17.01 2.63
C GLU A 92 29.34 -17.27 3.98
N ILE A 93 28.61 -17.22 5.11
CA ILE A 93 29.18 -17.49 6.44
C ILE A 93 29.77 -18.90 6.50
N HIS A 94 29.04 -19.90 6.02
CA HIS A 94 29.53 -21.28 5.97
C HIS A 94 30.74 -21.44 5.06
N LYS A 95 30.71 -20.82 3.87
CA LYS A 95 31.84 -20.85 2.94
C LYS A 95 33.09 -20.18 3.51
N ILE A 96 32.93 -19.08 4.26
CA ILE A 96 34.03 -18.38 4.93
C ILE A 96 34.60 -19.27 6.04
N LYS A 97 33.76 -19.91 6.86
CA LYS A 97 34.21 -20.87 7.90
C LYS A 97 35.00 -22.04 7.30
N GLU A 98 34.47 -22.68 6.26
CA GLU A 98 35.19 -23.74 5.54
C GLU A 98 36.51 -23.25 4.91
N SER A 99 36.56 -21.99 4.47
CA SER A 99 37.78 -21.39 3.90
C SER A 99 38.82 -21.11 4.99
N ILE A 100 38.40 -20.64 6.17
CA ILE A 100 39.27 -20.46 7.34
C ILE A 100 39.85 -21.82 7.75
N GLU A 101 39.02 -22.85 7.93
CA GLU A 101 39.48 -24.20 8.30
C GLU A 101 40.51 -24.74 7.30
N LYS A 102 40.26 -24.62 5.99
CA LYS A 102 41.22 -25.03 4.95
C LYS A 102 42.53 -24.24 4.99
N GLN A 103 42.46 -22.94 5.27
CA GLN A 103 43.66 -22.11 5.38
C GLN A 103 44.46 -22.42 6.66
N GLU A 104 43.79 -22.72 7.78
CA GLU A 104 44.42 -23.18 9.02
C GLU A 104 45.13 -24.53 8.82
N GLU A 105 44.50 -25.48 8.12
CA GLU A 105 45.14 -26.75 7.73
C GLU A 105 46.36 -26.51 6.84
N SER A 106 46.25 -25.61 5.85
CA SER A 106 47.36 -25.25 4.96
C SER A 106 48.50 -24.56 5.72
N LEU A 107 48.18 -23.73 6.71
CA LEU A 107 49.15 -23.08 7.58
C LEU A 107 49.94 -24.09 8.41
N ALA A 108 49.27 -25.13 8.94
CA ALA A 108 49.89 -26.21 9.70
C ALA A 108 50.86 -27.07 8.85
N GLN A 109 50.58 -27.22 7.55
CA GLN A 109 51.38 -28.04 6.63
C GLN A 109 52.50 -27.26 5.92
N THR A 110 52.43 -25.93 5.90
CA THR A 110 53.40 -25.09 5.19
C THR A 110 54.66 -24.85 6.03
N SER A 111 55.83 -25.05 5.44
CA SER A 111 57.14 -24.81 6.09
C SER A 111 57.79 -23.47 5.71
N ASP A 112 57.26 -22.78 4.69
CA ASP A 112 57.78 -21.51 4.15
C ASP A 112 57.17 -20.30 4.87
N ASP A 113 58.02 -19.52 5.56
CA ASP A 113 57.60 -18.37 6.37
C ASP A 113 56.91 -17.27 5.56
N LYS A 114 57.28 -17.08 4.28
CA LYS A 114 56.59 -16.07 3.44
C LYS A 114 55.17 -16.49 3.09
N LYS A 115 54.96 -17.78 2.83
CA LYS A 115 53.61 -18.32 2.58
C LYS A 115 52.76 -18.34 3.84
N LYS A 116 53.34 -18.65 5.00
CA LYS A 116 52.66 -18.54 6.30
C LYS A 116 52.15 -17.13 6.56
N ALA A 117 52.97 -16.11 6.31
CA ALA A 117 52.57 -14.72 6.49
C ALA A 117 51.39 -14.32 5.58
N SER A 118 51.37 -14.78 4.32
CA SER A 118 50.24 -14.56 3.40
C SER A 118 48.97 -15.24 3.89
N ILE A 119 49.06 -16.52 4.30
CA ILE A 119 47.91 -17.28 4.78
C ILE A 119 47.33 -16.66 6.05
N LEU A 120 48.18 -16.20 6.99
CA LEU A 120 47.74 -15.50 8.20
C LEU A 120 47.01 -14.18 7.87
N SER A 121 47.47 -13.44 6.85
CA SER A 121 46.79 -12.23 6.40
C SER A 121 45.40 -12.56 5.83
N ASP A 122 45.31 -13.59 4.98
CA ASP A 122 44.04 -14.01 4.39
C ASP A 122 43.04 -14.51 5.45
N ILE A 123 43.52 -15.29 6.44
CA ILE A 123 42.73 -15.73 7.59
C ILE A 123 42.22 -14.51 8.38
N GLY A 124 43.07 -13.51 8.62
CA GLY A 124 42.70 -12.26 9.28
C GLY A 124 41.57 -11.51 8.55
N ASP A 125 41.69 -11.36 7.24
CA ASP A 125 40.67 -10.74 6.40
C ASP A 125 39.35 -11.53 6.39
N LEU A 126 39.43 -12.86 6.37
CA LEU A 126 38.26 -13.74 6.47
C LEU A 126 37.57 -13.63 7.83
N HIS A 127 38.31 -13.54 8.94
CA HIS A 127 37.74 -13.31 10.26
C HIS A 127 37.05 -11.95 10.36
N LEU A 128 37.67 -10.88 9.86
CA LEU A 128 37.03 -9.55 9.82
C LEU A 128 35.72 -9.57 9.04
N LYS A 129 35.70 -10.28 7.90
CA LYS A 129 34.49 -10.47 7.09
C LYS A 129 33.45 -11.31 7.84
N LEU A 130 33.88 -12.36 8.55
CA LEU A 130 33.01 -13.23 9.33
C LEU A 130 32.34 -12.45 10.49
N ASP A 131 33.09 -11.66 11.24
CA ASP A 131 32.59 -10.83 12.35
C ASP A 131 31.56 -9.80 11.87
N TYR A 132 31.84 -9.15 10.73
CA TYR A 132 30.90 -8.25 10.09
C TYR A 132 29.58 -8.96 9.73
N LEU A 133 29.65 -10.15 9.13
CA LEU A 133 28.45 -10.91 8.74
C LEU A 133 27.69 -11.48 9.94
N HIS A 134 28.39 -11.92 10.98
CA HIS A 134 27.79 -12.46 12.21
C HIS A 134 26.95 -11.43 12.96
N THR A 135 27.29 -10.15 12.85
CA THR A 135 26.47 -9.06 13.41
C THR A 135 25.01 -9.14 12.91
N PHE A 136 24.75 -9.70 11.72
CA PHE A 136 23.41 -9.81 11.15
C PHE A 136 22.70 -11.13 11.44
N THR A 137 23.44 -12.17 11.85
CA THR A 137 22.93 -13.51 12.13
C THR A 137 23.01 -13.87 13.62
N GLU A 138 23.10 -12.88 14.51
CA GLU A 138 23.01 -13.13 15.95
C GLU A 138 21.68 -13.82 16.28
N THR A 139 21.74 -14.90 17.07
CA THR A 139 20.56 -15.70 17.43
C THR A 139 19.45 -14.83 18.00
N HIS A 140 19.77 -13.81 18.82
CA HIS A 140 18.77 -12.90 19.37
C HIS A 140 18.05 -12.06 18.29
N LYS A 141 18.73 -11.67 17.21
CA LYS A 141 18.09 -10.95 16.08
C LYS A 141 17.20 -11.88 15.27
N ILE A 142 17.61 -13.13 15.10
CA ILE A 142 16.84 -14.17 14.42
C ILE A 142 15.56 -14.48 15.21
N GLU A 143 15.70 -14.73 16.51
CA GLU A 143 14.57 -14.95 17.40
C GLU A 143 13.62 -13.76 17.42
N SER A 144 14.16 -12.54 17.50
CA SER A 144 13.36 -11.31 17.44
C SER A 144 12.60 -11.17 16.11
N ALA A 145 13.23 -11.50 14.98
CA ALA A 145 12.60 -11.45 13.67
C ALA A 145 11.49 -12.50 13.52
N LEU A 146 11.75 -13.74 13.94
CA LEU A 146 10.75 -14.81 13.93
C LEU A 146 9.58 -14.46 14.86
N SER A 147 9.83 -13.99 16.08
CA SER A 147 8.76 -13.55 16.97
C SER A 147 7.97 -12.37 16.40
N GLY A 148 8.64 -11.41 15.75
CA GLY A 148 7.99 -10.27 15.08
C GLY A 148 7.04 -10.67 13.95
N LEU A 149 7.33 -11.78 13.27
CA LEU A 149 6.48 -12.36 12.22
C LEU A 149 5.41 -13.33 12.78
N GLY A 150 5.32 -13.47 14.11
CA GLY A 150 4.28 -14.20 14.82
C GLY A 150 4.64 -15.63 15.23
N PHE A 151 5.90 -16.06 15.12
CA PHE A 151 6.31 -17.39 15.58
C PHE A 151 6.44 -17.45 17.11
N ASP A 152 5.86 -18.48 17.73
CA ASP A 152 6.07 -18.79 19.15
C ASP A 152 7.48 -19.35 19.36
N LYS A 153 8.20 -18.83 20.37
CA LYS A 153 9.54 -19.26 20.74
C LYS A 153 9.64 -20.77 21.00
N LYS A 154 8.57 -21.40 21.50
CA LYS A 154 8.53 -22.85 21.74
C LYS A 154 8.68 -23.67 20.47
N ARG A 155 8.35 -23.09 19.32
CA ARG A 155 8.34 -23.75 18.01
C ARG A 155 9.59 -23.50 17.18
N PHE A 156 10.58 -22.79 17.70
CA PHE A 156 11.81 -22.49 16.94
C PHE A 156 12.63 -23.76 16.61
N GLY A 157 12.52 -24.79 17.45
CA GLY A 157 13.13 -26.10 17.21
C GLY A 157 12.33 -27.03 16.30
N ASP A 158 11.10 -26.67 15.92
CA ASP A 158 10.27 -27.50 15.04
C ASP A 158 10.90 -27.60 13.64
N LYS A 159 10.67 -28.74 12.98
CA LYS A 159 11.10 -28.94 11.59
C LYS A 159 10.40 -27.95 10.65
N PHE A 160 11.14 -27.38 9.72
CA PHE A 160 10.61 -26.42 8.74
C PHE A 160 9.44 -26.98 7.91
N SER A 161 9.48 -28.27 7.58
CA SER A 161 8.40 -28.99 6.89
C SER A 161 7.09 -29.13 7.66
N SER A 162 7.10 -28.95 8.99
CA SER A 162 5.88 -29.03 9.82
C SER A 162 4.99 -27.79 9.75
N PHE A 163 5.52 -26.68 9.23
CA PHE A 163 4.80 -25.43 9.07
C PHE A 163 4.01 -25.41 7.75
N SER A 164 2.85 -24.75 7.74
CA SER A 164 2.11 -24.56 6.49
C SER A 164 2.86 -23.63 5.53
N GLY A 165 2.53 -23.66 4.24
CA GLY A 165 3.23 -22.84 3.22
C GLY A 165 3.28 -21.34 3.55
N GLY A 166 2.21 -20.78 4.15
CA GLY A 166 2.21 -19.38 4.59
C GLY A 166 3.21 -19.09 5.70
N TRP A 167 3.32 -19.98 6.71
CA TRP A 167 4.34 -19.87 7.75
C TRP A 167 5.75 -20.06 7.20
N GLN A 168 5.94 -21.00 6.25
CA GLN A 168 7.23 -21.19 5.59
C GLN A 168 7.65 -19.93 4.79
N MET A 169 6.71 -19.25 4.13
CA MET A 169 6.96 -17.97 3.47
C MET A 169 7.32 -16.87 4.47
N ARG A 170 6.72 -16.82 5.67
CA ARG A 170 7.12 -15.88 6.73
C ARG A 170 8.56 -16.11 7.19
N ALA A 171 8.95 -17.36 7.43
CA ALA A 171 10.34 -17.67 7.78
C ALA A 171 11.31 -17.28 6.66
N SER A 172 10.91 -17.51 5.39
CA SER A 172 11.70 -17.12 4.21
C SER A 172 11.85 -15.60 4.10
N LEU A 173 10.80 -14.85 4.43
CA LEU A 173 10.85 -13.40 4.54
C LEU A 173 11.82 -12.95 5.64
N ALA A 174 11.75 -13.56 6.83
CA ALA A 174 12.68 -13.30 7.93
C ALA A 174 14.13 -13.49 7.48
N ARG A 175 14.41 -14.67 6.90
CA ARG A 175 15.71 -15.04 6.34
C ARG A 175 16.19 -14.05 5.27
N THR A 176 15.30 -13.63 4.38
CA THR A 176 15.63 -12.69 3.30
C THR A 176 15.97 -11.31 3.85
N ILE A 177 15.20 -10.78 4.81
CA ILE A 177 15.46 -9.48 5.43
C ILE A 177 16.77 -9.51 6.23
N LEU A 178 17.02 -10.59 6.97
CA LEU A 178 18.24 -10.76 7.77
C LEU A 178 19.51 -10.92 6.93
N SER A 179 19.39 -11.37 5.68
CA SER A 179 20.55 -11.53 4.79
C SER A 179 21.25 -10.19 4.44
N GLN A 180 20.55 -9.06 4.62
CA GLN A 180 21.02 -7.69 4.38
C GLN A 180 21.78 -7.49 3.07
N GLY A 181 21.17 -7.86 1.94
CA GLY A 181 21.74 -7.60 0.61
C GLY A 181 21.81 -6.11 0.27
N ASP A 182 22.71 -5.74 -0.64
CA ASP A 182 22.77 -4.37 -1.18
C ASP A 182 21.48 -3.99 -1.91
N ILE A 183 20.77 -5.00 -2.45
CA ILE A 183 19.46 -4.87 -3.09
C ILE A 183 18.52 -5.92 -2.51
N LEU A 184 17.39 -5.47 -1.97
CA LEU A 184 16.32 -6.30 -1.45
C LEU A 184 15.12 -6.25 -2.40
N LEU A 185 14.78 -7.39 -2.98
CA LEU A 185 13.61 -7.59 -3.84
C LEU A 185 12.53 -8.35 -3.08
N LEU A 186 11.36 -7.73 -2.92
CA LEU A 186 10.20 -8.34 -2.27
C LEU A 186 9.01 -8.34 -3.23
N ASP A 187 8.53 -9.54 -3.59
CA ASP A 187 7.37 -9.73 -4.47
C ASP A 187 6.14 -10.12 -3.64
N GLU A 188 5.21 -9.18 -3.47
CA GLU A 188 3.98 -9.30 -2.68
C GLU A 188 4.17 -9.88 -1.27
N PRO A 189 5.08 -9.33 -0.44
CA PRO A 189 5.43 -9.90 0.86
C PRO A 189 4.26 -9.91 1.86
N SER A 190 3.26 -9.02 1.69
CA SER A 190 2.11 -8.87 2.57
C SER A 190 1.09 -10.01 2.46
N ASN A 191 1.08 -10.78 1.37
CA ASN A 191 0.02 -11.76 1.09
C ASN A 191 -0.15 -12.84 2.17
N TYR A 192 0.89 -13.11 2.96
CA TYR A 192 0.88 -14.13 4.01
C TYR A 192 1.01 -13.53 5.42
N LEU A 193 0.99 -12.20 5.53
CA LEU A 193 1.23 -11.49 6.78
C LEU A 193 -0.10 -11.02 7.37
N ASP A 194 -0.21 -11.18 8.68
CA ASP A 194 -1.25 -10.50 9.43
C ASP A 194 -0.81 -9.07 9.75
N VAL A 195 -1.77 -8.27 10.18
CA VAL A 195 -1.57 -6.85 10.47
C VAL A 195 -0.37 -6.61 11.43
N PRO A 196 -0.21 -7.36 12.54
CA PRO A 196 0.97 -7.22 13.39
C PRO A 196 2.30 -7.52 12.67
N ALA A 197 2.35 -8.57 11.84
CA ALA A 197 3.56 -8.91 11.08
C ALA A 197 3.87 -7.88 9.99
N ILE A 198 2.85 -7.27 9.37
CA ILE A 198 3.01 -6.14 8.42
C ILE A 198 3.64 -4.93 9.13
N GLU A 199 3.15 -4.58 10.33
CA GLU A 199 3.71 -3.50 11.15
C GLU A 199 5.16 -3.76 11.55
N TRP A 200 5.48 -5.00 11.96
CA TRP A 200 6.86 -5.39 12.25
C TRP A 200 7.75 -5.23 11.02
N MET A 201 7.33 -5.78 9.87
CA MET A 201 8.10 -5.71 8.62
C MET A 201 8.36 -4.28 8.20
N LYS A 202 7.34 -3.40 8.30
CA LYS A 202 7.47 -1.97 8.04
C LYS A 202 8.58 -1.37 8.90
N LYS A 203 8.52 -1.52 10.23
CA LYS A 203 9.53 -0.96 11.15
C LYS A 203 10.93 -1.48 10.86
N THR A 204 11.07 -2.76 10.53
CA THR A 204 12.37 -3.35 10.19
C THR A 204 12.93 -2.74 8.89
N LEU A 205 12.09 -2.62 7.85
CA LEU A 205 12.48 -2.10 6.54
C LEU A 205 12.65 -0.58 6.51
N GLU A 206 12.04 0.17 7.44
CA GLU A 206 12.30 1.60 7.64
C GLU A 206 13.79 1.87 7.92
N SER A 207 14.46 0.99 8.67
CA SER A 207 15.90 1.10 8.98
C SER A 207 16.85 0.46 7.94
N TYR A 208 16.30 -0.09 6.85
CA TYR A 208 17.12 -0.78 5.83
C TYR A 208 18.01 0.21 5.07
N LYS A 209 19.33 -0.06 5.06
CA LYS A 209 20.33 0.81 4.42
C LYS A 209 20.54 0.54 2.92
N GLY A 210 20.18 -0.65 2.45
CA GLY A 210 20.33 -1.04 1.05
C GLY A 210 19.23 -0.46 0.15
N THR A 211 19.27 -0.84 -1.12
CA THR A 211 18.24 -0.50 -2.11
C THR A 211 17.05 -1.43 -1.89
N LEU A 212 15.84 -0.87 -1.74
CA LEU A 212 14.61 -1.66 -1.59
C LEU A 212 13.80 -1.57 -2.88
N VAL A 213 13.43 -2.71 -3.45
CA VAL A 213 12.46 -2.78 -4.54
C VAL A 213 11.31 -3.67 -4.11
N LEU A 214 10.12 -3.08 -4.01
CA LEU A 214 8.91 -3.70 -3.50
C LEU A 214 7.87 -3.77 -4.60
N ILE A 215 7.48 -4.98 -5.01
CA ILE A 215 6.21 -5.20 -5.72
C ILE A 215 5.17 -5.46 -4.63
N SER A 216 4.14 -4.64 -4.57
CA SER A 216 3.05 -4.87 -3.62
C SER A 216 1.74 -4.27 -4.11
N HIS A 217 0.65 -4.93 -3.77
CA HIS A 217 -0.70 -4.38 -3.82
C HIS A 217 -1.13 -3.71 -2.50
N ASP A 218 -0.27 -3.70 -1.48
CA ASP A 218 -0.49 -3.05 -0.20
C ASP A 218 -0.03 -1.59 -0.24
N ARG A 219 -1.00 -0.67 -0.26
CA ARG A 219 -0.75 0.78 -0.29
C ARG A 219 -0.09 1.28 0.99
N TYR A 220 -0.34 0.65 2.13
CA TYR A 220 0.28 1.06 3.39
C TYR A 220 1.79 0.85 3.34
N LEU A 221 2.23 -0.31 2.86
CA LEU A 221 3.66 -0.60 2.65
C LEU A 221 4.28 0.27 1.57
N LEU A 222 3.61 0.46 0.43
CA LEU A 222 4.12 1.33 -0.63
C LEU A 222 4.30 2.77 -0.13
N ASN A 223 3.32 3.32 0.60
CA ASN A 223 3.39 4.69 1.09
C ASN A 223 4.41 4.90 2.20
N SER A 224 4.62 3.89 3.05
CA SER A 224 5.55 3.98 4.19
C SER A 224 6.99 3.63 3.84
N LEU A 225 7.21 2.69 2.91
CA LEU A 225 8.55 2.17 2.61
C LEU A 225 9.15 2.73 1.33
N THR A 226 8.36 3.25 0.39
CA THR A 226 8.87 3.66 -0.92
C THR A 226 8.81 5.17 -1.11
N ASN A 227 9.79 5.73 -1.80
CA ASN A 227 9.87 7.15 -2.15
C ASN A 227 9.81 7.38 -3.67
N THR A 228 9.82 6.31 -4.44
CA THR A 228 9.77 6.32 -5.89
C THR A 228 8.83 5.22 -6.35
N THR A 229 7.95 5.52 -7.30
CA THR A 229 6.98 4.56 -7.84
C THR A 229 7.27 4.31 -9.32
N ILE A 230 7.38 3.04 -9.70
CA ILE A 230 7.49 2.60 -11.09
C ILE A 230 6.17 1.94 -11.48
N GLU A 231 5.46 2.54 -12.43
CA GLU A 231 4.26 1.97 -13.01
C GLU A 231 4.64 1.08 -14.20
N VAL A 232 4.13 -0.15 -14.21
CA VAL A 232 4.23 -1.09 -15.32
C VAL A 232 2.83 -1.29 -15.89
N ASN A 233 2.61 -0.87 -17.13
CA ASN A 233 1.29 -0.93 -17.75
C ASN A 233 1.36 -1.10 -19.27
N SER A 234 0.65 -2.08 -19.82
CA SER A 234 0.54 -2.36 -21.26
C SER A 234 1.87 -2.28 -22.03
N GLY A 235 2.93 -2.88 -21.50
CA GLY A 235 4.26 -2.87 -22.13
C GLY A 235 5.11 -1.64 -21.85
N THR A 236 4.54 -0.58 -21.28
CA THR A 236 5.24 0.66 -20.92
C THR A 236 5.63 0.69 -19.45
N VAL A 237 6.75 1.32 -19.14
CA VAL A 237 7.24 1.50 -17.77
C VAL A 237 7.49 2.99 -17.55
N THR A 238 6.86 3.56 -16.53
CA THR A 238 6.96 4.99 -16.20
C THR A 238 7.42 5.16 -14.75
N LYS A 239 8.45 5.97 -14.54
CA LYS A 239 8.99 6.27 -13.20
C LYS A 239 8.41 7.59 -12.68
N TYR A 240 8.02 7.60 -11.42
CA TYR A 240 7.47 8.74 -10.69
C TYR A 240 8.30 8.98 -9.41
N SER A 241 8.69 10.23 -9.18
CA SER A 241 9.46 10.65 -8.00
C SER A 241 8.54 10.94 -6.82
N GLY A 242 7.96 9.88 -6.26
CA GLY A 242 7.12 9.94 -5.07
C GLY A 242 6.61 8.56 -4.67
N ASN A 243 6.03 8.48 -3.48
CA ASN A 243 5.34 7.29 -3.00
C ASN A 243 4.03 7.03 -3.79
N TYR A 244 3.28 6.00 -3.40
CA TYR A 244 2.07 5.61 -4.12
C TYR A 244 1.01 6.72 -4.16
N ASP A 245 0.80 7.45 -3.06
CA ASP A 245 -0.19 8.53 -3.00
C ASP A 245 0.16 9.69 -3.94
N TYR A 246 1.44 10.07 -4.03
CA TYR A 246 1.91 11.05 -5.00
C TYR A 246 1.66 10.55 -6.43
N TYR A 247 2.08 9.32 -6.73
CA TYR A 247 1.89 8.70 -8.04
C TYR A 247 0.41 8.65 -8.44
N SER A 248 -0.49 8.29 -7.52
CA SER A 248 -1.92 8.17 -7.80
C SER A 248 -2.52 9.50 -8.26
N LYS A 249 -2.16 10.62 -7.59
CA LYS A 249 -2.59 11.97 -7.98
C LYS A 249 -1.97 12.44 -9.28
N GLU A 250 -0.64 12.33 -9.40
CA GLU A 250 0.13 12.72 -10.58
C GLU A 250 -0.33 11.98 -11.84
N ARG A 251 -0.66 10.70 -11.70
CA ARG A 251 -1.17 9.88 -12.80
C ARG A 251 -2.49 10.43 -13.34
N VAL A 252 -3.44 10.78 -12.48
CA VAL A 252 -4.74 11.33 -12.90
C VAL A 252 -4.53 12.64 -13.64
N GLN A 253 -3.73 13.55 -13.09
CA GLN A 253 -3.39 14.82 -13.74
C GLN A 253 -2.73 14.62 -15.11
N ARG A 254 -1.77 13.69 -15.21
CA ARG A 254 -1.14 13.34 -16.49
C ARG A 254 -2.13 12.77 -17.50
N GLN A 255 -3.09 11.95 -17.05
CA GLN A 255 -4.12 11.41 -17.91
C GLN A 255 -5.06 12.51 -18.42
N GLU A 256 -5.48 13.44 -17.56
CA GLU A 256 -6.31 14.58 -17.93
C GLU A 256 -5.59 15.51 -18.91
N HIS A 257 -4.33 15.85 -18.66
CA HIS A 257 -3.50 16.64 -19.58
C HIS A 257 -3.29 15.93 -20.92
N ALA A 258 -3.04 14.62 -20.92
CA ALA A 258 -2.88 13.84 -22.15
C ALA A 258 -4.19 13.78 -22.96
N GLN A 259 -5.33 13.62 -22.29
CA GLN A 259 -6.65 13.62 -22.92
C GLN A 259 -6.97 15.00 -23.53
N ALA A 260 -6.77 16.09 -22.79
CA ALA A 260 -6.96 17.45 -23.29
C ALA A 260 -6.02 17.78 -24.47
N ALA A 261 -4.76 17.35 -24.41
CA ALA A 261 -3.81 17.51 -25.51
C ALA A 261 -4.25 16.74 -26.77
N ARG A 262 -4.83 15.56 -26.59
CA ARG A 262 -5.38 14.75 -27.68
C ARG A 262 -6.61 15.41 -28.30
N GLU A 263 -7.57 15.87 -27.50
CA GLU A 263 -8.77 16.55 -28.01
C GLU A 263 -8.41 17.82 -28.80
N ASN A 264 -7.48 18.61 -28.27
CA ASN A 264 -6.93 19.78 -28.97
C ASN A 264 -6.22 19.40 -30.28
N ARG A 265 -5.54 18.25 -30.32
CA ARG A 265 -4.91 17.74 -31.54
C ARG A 265 -5.94 17.28 -32.55
N GLU A 266 -6.92 16.47 -32.13
CA GLU A 266 -7.98 15.96 -33.01
C GLU A 266 -8.79 17.12 -33.62
N ALA A 267 -9.09 18.17 -32.84
CA ALA A 267 -9.69 19.39 -33.37
C ALA A 267 -8.80 20.07 -34.44
N LYS A 268 -7.50 20.23 -34.17
CA LYS A 268 -6.54 20.79 -35.14
C LYS A 268 -6.41 19.93 -36.40
N VAL A 269 -6.42 18.60 -36.27
CA VAL A 269 -6.35 17.68 -37.41
C VAL A 269 -7.60 17.86 -38.27
N LYS A 270 -8.78 17.87 -37.65
CA LYS A 270 -10.05 18.10 -38.34
C LYS A 270 -10.09 19.45 -39.05
N ASP A 271 -9.64 20.53 -38.41
CA ASP A 271 -9.55 21.86 -39.05
C ASP A 271 -8.62 21.87 -40.27
N ILE A 272 -7.51 21.13 -40.19
CA ILE A 272 -6.55 21.00 -41.30
C ILE A 272 -7.16 20.17 -42.44
N GLU A 273 -7.84 19.07 -42.12
CA GLU A 273 -8.51 18.20 -43.09
C GLU A 273 -9.63 18.96 -43.82
N ASP A 274 -10.48 19.66 -43.07
CA ASP A 274 -11.54 20.54 -43.60
C ASP A 274 -10.96 21.60 -44.55
N PHE A 275 -9.84 22.22 -44.19
CA PHE A 275 -9.17 23.21 -45.04
C PHE A 275 -8.63 22.56 -46.33
N ILE A 276 -8.00 21.39 -46.22
CA ILE A 276 -7.50 20.64 -47.37
C ILE A 276 -8.66 20.31 -48.30
N GLU A 277 -9.77 19.80 -47.79
CA GLU A 277 -10.94 19.40 -48.57
C GLU A 277 -11.60 20.60 -49.27
N ARG A 278 -11.84 21.71 -48.54
CA ARG A 278 -12.45 22.93 -49.10
C ARG A 278 -11.61 23.59 -50.20
N PHE A 279 -10.28 23.51 -50.12
CA PHE A 279 -9.38 24.23 -51.02
C PHE A 279 -8.61 23.33 -51.99
N ARG A 280 -8.85 22.01 -52.00
CA ARG A 280 -8.15 21.02 -52.86
C ARG A 280 -8.22 21.34 -54.34
N TYR A 281 -9.35 21.88 -54.80
CA TYR A 281 -9.62 22.16 -56.21
C TYR A 281 -9.32 23.61 -56.63
N LYS A 282 -8.86 24.48 -55.72
CA LYS A 282 -8.52 25.88 -56.04
C LYS A 282 -7.03 26.04 -56.36
N ALA A 283 -6.70 26.30 -57.62
CA ALA A 283 -5.32 26.48 -58.10
C ALA A 283 -4.53 27.56 -57.33
N THR A 284 -5.19 28.65 -56.91
CA THR A 284 -4.56 29.75 -56.14
C THR A 284 -4.12 29.37 -54.73
N LYS A 285 -4.59 28.23 -54.19
CA LYS A 285 -4.33 27.79 -52.81
C LYS A 285 -3.51 26.49 -52.73
N ALA A 286 -3.03 25.97 -53.87
CA ALA A 286 -2.30 24.70 -53.96
C ALA A 286 -1.08 24.62 -53.02
N ASN A 287 -0.26 25.68 -52.94
CA ASN A 287 0.90 25.73 -52.05
C ASN A 287 0.51 25.67 -50.56
N GLN A 288 -0.62 26.27 -50.17
CA GLN A 288 -1.11 26.24 -48.78
C GLN A 288 -1.63 24.84 -48.42
N VAL A 289 -2.32 24.17 -49.35
CA VAL A 289 -2.80 22.78 -49.17
C VAL A 289 -1.62 21.82 -49.02
N GLN A 290 -0.59 21.92 -49.87
CA GLN A 290 0.63 21.09 -49.78
C GLN A 290 1.36 21.28 -48.44
N SER A 291 1.46 22.52 -47.95
CA SER A 291 2.05 22.80 -46.64
C SER A 291 1.26 22.15 -45.50
N ARG A 292 -0.08 22.15 -45.57
CA ARG A 292 -0.97 21.57 -44.57
C ARG A 292 -0.92 20.04 -44.57
N ILE A 293 -0.82 19.41 -45.73
CA ILE A 293 -0.58 17.95 -45.86
C ILE A 293 0.74 17.56 -45.18
N LYS A 294 1.82 18.33 -45.43
CA LYS A 294 3.13 18.08 -44.81
C LYS A 294 3.09 18.31 -43.29
N MET A 295 2.32 19.29 -42.82
CA MET A 295 2.12 19.54 -41.39
C MET A 295 1.40 18.35 -40.73
N LEU A 296 0.36 17.83 -41.36
CA LEU A 296 -0.40 16.67 -40.89
C LEU A 296 0.48 15.41 -40.81
N GLY A 297 1.34 15.18 -41.82
CA GLY A 297 2.31 14.07 -41.81
C GLY A 297 3.47 14.20 -40.79
N LYS A 298 3.73 15.41 -40.26
CA LYS A 298 4.74 15.66 -39.22
C LYS A 298 4.19 15.68 -37.80
N MET A 299 2.87 15.67 -37.65
CA MET A 299 2.24 15.66 -36.35
C MET A 299 2.46 14.29 -35.71
N GLU A 300 3.33 14.20 -34.69
CA GLU A 300 3.59 12.95 -33.96
C GLU A 300 2.36 12.47 -33.20
N GLU A 301 1.97 11.22 -33.37
CA GLU A 301 0.80 10.67 -32.69
C GLU A 301 0.99 10.71 -31.16
N ILE A 302 0.13 11.46 -30.47
CA ILE A 302 0.10 11.44 -29.00
C ILE A 302 -0.54 10.10 -28.63
N LYS A 303 0.29 9.14 -28.21
CA LYS A 303 -0.20 7.91 -27.58
C LYS A 303 -0.93 8.31 -26.30
N ALA A 304 -2.26 8.41 -26.37
CA ALA A 304 -3.05 8.52 -25.17
C ALA A 304 -2.72 7.30 -24.30
N PRO A 305 -2.56 7.46 -22.97
CA PRO A 305 -2.62 6.30 -22.10
C PRO A 305 -3.90 5.56 -22.49
N GLN A 306 -3.80 4.26 -22.79
CA GLN A 306 -5.00 3.45 -23.04
C GLN A 306 -5.98 3.80 -21.93
N LYS A 307 -7.22 4.16 -22.29
CA LYS A 307 -8.30 4.26 -21.30
C LYS A 307 -8.24 2.94 -20.57
N VAL A 308 -7.68 2.96 -19.37
CA VAL A 308 -7.80 1.80 -18.51
C VAL A 308 -9.29 1.76 -18.33
N LEU A 309 -9.91 0.72 -18.88
CA LEU A 309 -11.27 0.35 -18.55
C LEU A 309 -11.19 -0.03 -17.07
N TYR A 310 -11.08 0.97 -16.20
CA TYR A 310 -11.29 0.80 -14.80
C TYR A 310 -12.74 0.39 -14.72
N HIS A 311 -12.90 -0.90 -14.46
CA HIS A 311 -14.16 -1.58 -14.23
C HIS A 311 -15.11 -0.62 -13.52
N SER A 312 -16.29 -0.46 -14.10
CA SER A 312 -17.38 0.39 -13.63
C SER A 312 -17.45 0.40 -12.09
N ALA A 313 -17.60 1.60 -11.50
CA ALA A 313 -17.65 1.77 -10.05
C ALA A 313 -18.60 0.73 -9.42
N LEU A 314 -18.10 -0.02 -8.44
CA LEU A 314 -18.90 -1.00 -7.69
C LEU A 314 -19.97 -0.24 -6.91
N ARG A 315 -21.23 -0.34 -7.34
CA ARG A 315 -22.37 0.27 -6.62
C ARG A 315 -23.14 -0.81 -5.89
N LEU A 316 -23.18 -0.69 -4.56
CA LEU A 316 -23.95 -1.60 -3.71
C LEU A 316 -25.37 -1.05 -3.58
N PRO A 317 -26.41 -1.88 -3.76
CA PRO A 317 -27.79 -1.45 -3.60
C PRO A 317 -28.10 -1.09 -2.14
N GLU A 318 -29.10 -0.23 -1.94
CA GLU A 318 -29.55 0.14 -0.60
C GLU A 318 -30.14 -1.07 0.15
N PRO A 319 -29.77 -1.28 1.43
CA PRO A 319 -30.24 -2.42 2.20
C PRO A 319 -31.67 -2.20 2.74
N PRO A 320 -32.45 -3.28 2.92
CA PRO A 320 -33.74 -3.19 3.58
C PRO A 320 -33.61 -2.85 5.06
N SER A 321 -34.62 -2.17 5.63
CA SER A 321 -34.60 -1.77 7.03
C SER A 321 -34.56 -2.96 8.01
N SER A 322 -33.63 -2.91 8.96
CA SER A 322 -33.52 -3.81 10.12
C SER A 322 -33.79 -3.07 11.43
N GLY A 323 -33.96 -3.85 12.52
CA GLY A 323 -33.85 -3.35 13.90
C GLY A 323 -32.48 -2.72 14.20
N ASN A 324 -32.39 -2.01 15.33
CA ASN A 324 -31.16 -1.31 15.74
C ASN A 324 -30.06 -2.26 16.24
N GLU A 325 -30.44 -3.36 16.90
CA GLU A 325 -29.53 -4.43 17.28
C GLU A 325 -29.49 -5.47 16.14
N ILE A 326 -28.30 -5.79 15.64
CA ILE A 326 -28.10 -6.70 14.51
C ILE A 326 -27.75 -8.10 15.02
N ILE A 327 -26.72 -8.19 15.86
CA ILE A 327 -26.32 -9.43 16.54
C ILE A 327 -25.91 -9.12 17.97
N ARG A 328 -26.31 -10.00 18.89
CA ARG A 328 -25.83 -10.04 20.27
C ARG A 328 -25.28 -11.43 20.58
N VAL A 329 -24.06 -11.49 21.10
CA VAL A 329 -23.44 -12.71 21.61
C VAL A 329 -23.16 -12.55 23.10
N GLU A 330 -23.60 -13.52 23.89
CA GLU A 330 -23.43 -13.57 25.34
C GLU A 330 -22.77 -14.87 25.75
N GLU A 331 -21.69 -14.76 26.53
CA GLU A 331 -20.92 -15.89 27.08
C GLU A 331 -20.59 -16.95 26.03
N GLY A 332 -20.35 -16.52 24.80
CA GLY A 332 -20.14 -17.40 23.66
C GLY A 332 -18.80 -18.12 23.75
N ALA A 333 -18.79 -19.43 23.52
CA ALA A 333 -17.55 -20.18 23.30
C ALA A 333 -17.66 -21.11 22.09
N PHE A 334 -16.55 -21.26 21.37
CA PHE A 334 -16.47 -22.12 20.19
C PHE A 334 -15.19 -22.97 20.14
N SER A 335 -15.35 -24.24 19.80
CA SER A 335 -14.29 -25.20 19.51
C SER A 335 -14.72 -26.16 18.40
N TYR A 336 -13.80 -26.57 17.52
CA TYR A 336 -14.09 -27.59 16.51
C TYR A 336 -14.15 -29.01 17.10
N ASN A 337 -13.37 -29.26 18.15
CA ASN A 337 -13.14 -30.61 18.69
C ASN A 337 -13.66 -30.80 20.14
N ASN A 338 -14.41 -29.82 20.69
CA ASN A 338 -14.86 -29.83 22.10
C ASN A 338 -13.74 -29.95 23.15
N ARG A 339 -12.50 -29.60 22.79
CA ARG A 339 -11.32 -29.67 23.67
C ARG A 339 -10.54 -28.37 23.64
N ASP A 340 -10.04 -28.01 22.46
CA ASP A 340 -9.28 -26.78 22.25
C ASP A 340 -10.23 -25.67 21.81
N PHE A 341 -10.61 -24.81 22.75
CA PHE A 341 -11.44 -23.65 22.45
C PHE A 341 -10.62 -22.62 21.68
N ILE A 342 -11.17 -22.18 20.55
CA ILE A 342 -10.58 -21.14 19.70
C ILE A 342 -11.08 -19.77 20.16
N LEU A 343 -12.34 -19.72 20.59
CA LEU A 343 -12.97 -18.52 21.09
C LEU A 343 -13.63 -18.84 22.43
N GLU A 344 -13.39 -18.00 23.43
CA GLU A 344 -13.90 -18.11 24.79
C GLU A 344 -14.41 -16.75 25.28
N ASP A 345 -15.44 -16.80 26.13
CA ASP A 345 -16.01 -15.63 26.82
C ASP A 345 -16.35 -14.46 25.87
N ILE A 346 -16.98 -14.79 24.74
CA ILE A 346 -17.36 -13.82 23.73
C ILE A 346 -18.61 -13.06 24.21
N ASN A 347 -18.41 -11.78 24.53
CA ASN A 347 -19.49 -10.85 24.87
C ASN A 347 -19.42 -9.65 23.91
N LEU A 348 -20.26 -9.65 22.87
CA LEU A 348 -20.25 -8.60 21.86
C LEU A 348 -21.66 -8.24 21.39
N SER A 349 -21.81 -6.97 21.01
CA SER A 349 -23.02 -6.43 20.39
C SER A 349 -22.65 -5.65 19.13
N ILE A 350 -23.42 -5.89 18.08
CA ILE A 350 -23.31 -5.25 16.77
C ILE A 350 -24.59 -4.45 16.53
N GLN A 351 -24.43 -3.15 16.26
CA GLN A 351 -25.54 -2.24 16.01
C GLN A 351 -25.71 -1.97 14.51
N LYS A 352 -26.86 -1.40 14.16
CA LYS A 352 -27.17 -0.98 12.79
C LYS A 352 -26.18 0.09 12.34
N LYS A 353 -25.72 -0.02 11.10
CA LYS A 353 -24.70 0.85 10.46
C LYS A 353 -23.26 0.69 10.98
N ASP A 354 -23.01 -0.18 11.96
CA ASP A 354 -21.63 -0.45 12.39
C ASP A 354 -20.77 -0.95 11.21
N LYS A 355 -19.57 -0.38 11.09
CA LYS A 355 -18.50 -0.87 10.20
C LYS A 355 -17.39 -1.45 11.04
N ILE A 356 -17.32 -2.78 11.08
CA ILE A 356 -16.48 -3.52 12.02
C ILE A 356 -15.35 -4.22 11.27
N GLY A 357 -14.12 -3.89 11.63
CA GLY A 357 -12.91 -4.59 11.19
C GLY A 357 -12.44 -5.59 12.23
N LEU A 358 -12.25 -6.86 11.85
CA LEU A 358 -11.67 -7.89 12.70
C LEU A 358 -10.15 -7.93 12.49
N VAL A 359 -9.40 -7.78 13.59
CA VAL A 359 -7.94 -7.77 13.61
C VAL A 359 -7.42 -8.80 14.60
N GLY A 360 -6.32 -9.48 14.26
CA GLY A 360 -5.68 -10.47 15.11
C GLY A 360 -4.67 -11.31 14.34
N TYR A 361 -3.88 -12.11 15.05
CA TYR A 361 -2.92 -13.04 14.44
C TYR A 361 -3.62 -14.09 13.57
N ASN A 362 -2.90 -14.67 12.62
CA ASN A 362 -3.41 -15.81 11.87
C ASN A 362 -3.60 -17.03 12.78
N GLY A 363 -4.73 -17.72 12.62
CA GLY A 363 -5.13 -18.79 13.52
C GLY A 363 -5.83 -18.35 14.82
N ALA A 364 -5.97 -17.03 15.08
CA ALA A 364 -6.64 -16.54 16.28
C ALA A 364 -8.18 -16.75 16.30
N GLY A 365 -8.78 -17.27 15.22
CA GLY A 365 -10.22 -17.52 15.13
C GLY A 365 -11.06 -16.44 14.44
N LYS A 366 -10.45 -15.57 13.61
CA LYS A 366 -11.15 -14.51 12.84
C LYS A 366 -12.29 -15.06 11.96
N THR A 367 -11.95 -15.97 11.04
CA THR A 367 -12.91 -16.69 10.19
C THR A 367 -13.93 -17.48 11.01
N THR A 368 -13.51 -18.08 12.12
CA THR A 368 -14.39 -18.82 13.02
C THR A 368 -15.46 -17.90 13.62
N LEU A 369 -15.07 -16.71 14.07
CA LEU A 369 -16.01 -15.70 14.57
C LEU A 369 -16.98 -15.26 13.48
N LEU A 370 -16.49 -14.99 12.26
CA LEU A 370 -17.37 -14.65 11.13
C LEU A 370 -18.38 -15.76 10.81
N LYS A 371 -17.96 -17.04 10.81
CA LYS A 371 -18.85 -18.20 10.58
C LYS A 371 -19.92 -18.34 11.68
N VAL A 372 -19.58 -18.02 12.93
CA VAL A 372 -20.54 -17.98 14.04
C VAL A 372 -21.55 -16.85 13.85
N LEU A 373 -21.08 -15.63 13.52
CA LEU A 373 -21.95 -14.48 13.26
C LEU A 373 -22.85 -14.71 12.04
N ALA A 374 -22.36 -15.43 11.03
CA ALA A 374 -23.12 -15.80 9.84
C ALA A 374 -24.17 -16.90 10.08
N GLY A 375 -24.15 -17.55 11.26
CA GLY A 375 -25.01 -18.69 11.57
C GLY A 375 -24.59 -20.01 10.88
N VAL A 376 -23.42 -20.04 10.24
CA VAL A 376 -22.85 -21.27 9.63
C VAL A 376 -22.41 -22.24 10.71
N ASN A 377 -21.75 -21.72 11.76
CA ASN A 377 -21.33 -22.50 12.92
C ASN A 377 -22.17 -22.13 14.14
N LYS A 378 -22.62 -23.13 14.90
CA LYS A 378 -23.28 -22.91 16.19
C LYS A 378 -22.23 -22.85 17.30
N LEU A 379 -22.45 -21.96 18.26
CA LEU A 379 -21.64 -21.90 19.49
C LEU A 379 -21.76 -23.22 20.28
N ASN A 380 -20.69 -23.62 20.96
CA ASN A 380 -20.70 -24.76 21.86
C ASN A 380 -21.35 -24.39 23.20
N SER A 381 -21.17 -23.15 23.65
CA SER A 381 -21.84 -22.57 24.83
C SER A 381 -22.17 -21.08 24.61
N GLY A 382 -23.07 -20.55 25.43
CA GLY A 382 -23.57 -19.17 25.30
C GLY A 382 -24.72 -19.03 24.30
N LYS A 383 -25.07 -17.78 23.96
CA LYS A 383 -26.17 -17.46 23.03
C LYS A 383 -25.72 -16.47 21.97
N CYS A 384 -26.09 -16.72 20.72
CA CYS A 384 -25.98 -15.77 19.61
C CYS A 384 -27.40 -15.47 19.10
N VAL A 385 -27.85 -14.23 19.27
CA VAL A 385 -29.20 -13.79 18.91
C VAL A 385 -29.11 -12.82 17.73
N THR A 386 -29.86 -13.10 16.68
CA THR A 386 -30.02 -12.21 15.52
C THR A 386 -31.20 -11.27 15.73
N GLY A 387 -31.01 -10.00 15.35
CA GLY A 387 -32.02 -8.96 15.47
C GLY A 387 -33.18 -9.10 14.49
N HIS A 388 -34.23 -8.30 14.71
CA HIS A 388 -35.43 -8.30 13.88
C HIS A 388 -35.14 -7.86 12.43
N ASN A 389 -35.64 -8.63 11.46
CA ASN A 389 -35.46 -8.42 10.02
C ASN A 389 -34.00 -8.32 9.56
N VAL A 390 -33.06 -8.95 10.27
CA VAL A 390 -31.66 -9.02 9.83
C VAL A 390 -31.52 -10.06 8.72
N LYS A 391 -31.03 -9.62 7.56
CA LYS A 391 -30.68 -10.46 6.41
C LYS A 391 -29.16 -10.47 6.26
N ILE A 392 -28.57 -11.63 6.52
CA ILE A 392 -27.12 -11.79 6.52
C ILE A 392 -26.64 -12.18 5.12
N GLY A 393 -25.67 -11.44 4.58
CA GLY A 393 -24.92 -11.80 3.40
C GLY A 393 -23.50 -12.20 3.80
N TYR A 394 -23.14 -13.47 3.65
CA TYR A 394 -21.82 -13.99 4.02
C TYR A 394 -20.97 -14.29 2.78
N GLN A 395 -19.76 -13.73 2.75
CA GLN A 395 -18.70 -14.03 1.78
C GLN A 395 -17.60 -14.83 2.48
N ALA A 396 -17.40 -16.08 2.06
CA ALA A 396 -16.28 -16.89 2.51
C ALA A 396 -14.99 -16.58 1.71
N GLN A 397 -13.85 -16.97 2.29
CA GLN A 397 -12.51 -16.71 1.77
C GLN A 397 -12.19 -17.48 0.47
N GLU A 398 -12.67 -18.72 0.32
CA GLU A 398 -12.34 -19.56 -0.84
C GLU A 398 -13.35 -19.43 -1.99
N PHE A 399 -12.91 -18.82 -3.10
CA PHE A 399 -13.68 -18.67 -4.33
C PHE A 399 -14.14 -19.99 -4.95
N SER A 400 -13.33 -21.05 -4.80
CA SER A 400 -13.57 -22.40 -5.33
C SER A 400 -14.75 -23.11 -4.67
N GLU A 401 -15.01 -22.82 -3.40
CA GLU A 401 -16.18 -23.38 -2.69
C GLU A 401 -17.49 -22.82 -3.26
N ILE A 402 -17.45 -21.62 -3.85
CA ILE A 402 -18.64 -20.85 -4.21
C ILE A 402 -18.88 -20.84 -5.73
N LEU A 403 -17.85 -20.68 -6.56
CA LEU A 403 -17.96 -20.54 -8.02
C LEU A 403 -17.45 -21.80 -8.73
N SER A 404 -18.38 -22.60 -9.26
CA SER A 404 -18.01 -23.73 -10.12
C SER A 404 -17.45 -23.22 -11.47
N PRO A 405 -16.31 -23.75 -11.95
CA PRO A 405 -15.60 -23.21 -13.10
C PRO A 405 -16.38 -23.24 -14.42
N ASN A 406 -17.35 -24.16 -14.54
CA ASN A 406 -18.11 -24.37 -15.77
C ASN A 406 -19.43 -23.58 -15.83
N ILE A 407 -19.81 -22.90 -14.74
CA ILE A 407 -21.08 -22.16 -14.65
C ILE A 407 -20.85 -20.71 -15.10
N THR A 408 -21.87 -20.08 -15.69
CA THR A 408 -21.84 -18.68 -16.10
C THR A 408 -22.24 -17.72 -14.96
N PRO A 409 -21.83 -16.43 -14.99
CA PRO A 409 -22.34 -15.41 -14.08
C PRO A 409 -23.87 -15.39 -13.95
N TYR A 410 -24.58 -15.51 -15.08
CA TYR A 410 -26.05 -15.51 -15.11
C TYR A 410 -26.65 -16.72 -14.38
N GLU A 411 -26.17 -17.92 -14.68
CA GLU A 411 -26.63 -19.15 -14.01
C GLU A 411 -26.35 -19.13 -12.51
N THR A 412 -25.22 -18.53 -12.12
CA THR A 412 -24.82 -18.41 -10.73
C THR A 412 -25.83 -17.61 -9.91
N LEU A 413 -26.36 -16.49 -10.44
CA LEU A 413 -27.39 -15.71 -9.76
C LEU A 413 -28.78 -16.34 -9.88
N ARG A 414 -29.10 -16.97 -11.03
CA ARG A 414 -30.37 -17.68 -11.22
C ARG A 414 -30.58 -18.81 -10.21
N ALA A 415 -29.50 -19.42 -9.73
CA ALA A 415 -29.58 -20.44 -8.68
C ALA A 415 -30.05 -19.89 -7.31
N LEU A 416 -29.96 -18.57 -7.08
CA LEU A 416 -30.28 -17.94 -5.79
C LEU A 416 -31.71 -17.43 -5.69
N THR A 417 -32.38 -17.21 -6.82
CA THR A 417 -33.72 -16.63 -6.86
C THR A 417 -34.55 -17.20 -7.99
N ILE A 418 -35.85 -17.35 -7.75
CA ILE A 418 -36.83 -17.78 -8.74
C ILE A 418 -37.18 -16.60 -9.68
N ASP A 419 -37.07 -15.36 -9.20
CA ASP A 419 -37.34 -14.16 -9.97
C ASP A 419 -36.14 -13.81 -10.87
N THR A 420 -36.32 -13.93 -12.18
CA THR A 420 -35.27 -13.69 -13.18
C THR A 420 -35.32 -12.30 -13.80
N SER A 421 -36.37 -11.52 -13.52
CA SER A 421 -36.67 -10.24 -14.20
C SER A 421 -35.55 -9.20 -14.08
N ASN A 422 -34.82 -9.20 -12.96
CA ASN A 422 -33.80 -8.20 -12.65
C ASN A 422 -32.35 -8.74 -12.66
N LEU A 423 -32.12 -10.02 -12.94
CA LEU A 423 -30.78 -10.63 -12.84
C LEU A 423 -29.76 -9.97 -13.76
N ARG A 424 -30.16 -9.64 -15.00
CA ARG A 424 -29.28 -8.95 -15.96
C ARG A 424 -28.96 -7.53 -15.52
N ASN A 425 -29.91 -6.84 -14.88
CA ASN A 425 -29.68 -5.50 -14.34
C ASN A 425 -28.70 -5.55 -13.16
N ILE A 426 -28.87 -6.53 -12.25
CA ILE A 426 -27.93 -6.75 -11.14
C ILE A 426 -26.54 -7.04 -11.69
N LEU A 427 -26.39 -7.99 -12.62
CA LEU A 427 -25.10 -8.29 -13.27
C LEU A 427 -24.50 -7.07 -13.96
N GLY A 428 -25.31 -6.27 -14.64
CA GLY A 428 -24.90 -5.01 -15.25
C GLY A 428 -24.33 -4.02 -14.23
N CYS A 429 -24.93 -3.88 -13.05
CA CYS A 429 -24.41 -3.05 -11.95
C CYS A 429 -23.02 -3.50 -11.46
N PHE A 430 -22.73 -4.81 -11.52
CA PHE A 430 -21.42 -5.37 -11.19
C PHE A 430 -20.46 -5.45 -12.39
N GLY A 431 -20.85 -4.88 -13.54
CA GLY A 431 -20.02 -4.77 -14.74
C GLY A 431 -19.97 -6.05 -15.59
N PHE A 432 -20.98 -6.90 -15.51
CA PHE A 432 -21.21 -8.04 -16.40
C PHE A 432 -22.35 -7.69 -17.36
N SER A 433 -22.03 -7.25 -18.57
CA SER A 433 -23.00 -6.87 -19.60
C SER A 433 -22.85 -7.72 -20.86
N GLY A 434 -23.96 -8.00 -21.55
CA GLY A 434 -23.96 -8.73 -22.82
C GLY A 434 -23.32 -10.11 -22.68
N GLU A 435 -22.34 -10.41 -23.54
CA GLU A 435 -21.63 -11.70 -23.59
C GLU A 435 -20.83 -12.01 -22.31
N ASP A 436 -20.40 -11.01 -21.55
CA ASP A 436 -19.62 -11.23 -20.33
C ASP A 436 -20.42 -11.99 -19.25
N ALA A 437 -21.75 -11.89 -19.27
CA ALA A 437 -22.63 -12.62 -18.35
C ALA A 437 -22.78 -14.11 -18.72
N GLU A 438 -22.41 -14.50 -19.94
CA GLU A 438 -22.54 -15.88 -20.46
C GLU A 438 -21.18 -16.60 -20.58
N LYS A 439 -20.07 -15.92 -20.26
CA LYS A 439 -18.74 -16.56 -20.22
C LYS A 439 -18.63 -17.51 -19.02
N PRO A 440 -17.97 -18.68 -19.16
CA PRO A 440 -17.71 -19.56 -18.02
C PRO A 440 -16.85 -18.88 -16.93
N CYS A 441 -17.15 -19.16 -15.66
CA CYS A 441 -16.40 -18.62 -14.52
C CYS A 441 -14.90 -18.99 -14.51
N SER A 442 -14.50 -20.04 -15.23
CA SER A 442 -13.10 -20.45 -15.40
C SER A 442 -12.23 -19.40 -16.10
N VAL A 443 -12.83 -18.58 -16.97
CA VAL A 443 -12.12 -17.58 -17.79
C VAL A 443 -12.07 -16.20 -17.12
N LEU A 444 -12.85 -16.01 -16.05
CA LEU A 444 -12.91 -14.75 -15.30
C LEU A 444 -11.61 -14.49 -14.54
N SER A 445 -11.15 -13.24 -14.60
CA SER A 445 -10.09 -12.71 -13.74
C SER A 445 -10.49 -12.74 -12.25
N GLY A 446 -9.52 -12.62 -11.35
CA GLY A 446 -9.79 -12.55 -9.90
C GLY A 446 -10.74 -11.40 -9.52
N GLY A 447 -10.57 -10.22 -10.13
CA GLY A 447 -11.44 -9.07 -9.91
C GLY A 447 -12.86 -9.27 -10.43
N GLU A 448 -13.03 -9.96 -11.56
CA GLU A 448 -14.36 -10.37 -12.04
C GLU A 448 -15.01 -11.37 -11.09
N LYS A 449 -14.29 -12.40 -10.64
CA LYS A 449 -14.83 -13.36 -9.67
C LYS A 449 -15.35 -12.68 -8.40
N ILE A 450 -14.63 -11.67 -7.90
CA ILE A 450 -15.08 -10.89 -6.74
C ILE A 450 -16.34 -10.08 -7.04
N ARG A 451 -16.41 -9.41 -8.20
CA ARG A 451 -17.63 -8.69 -8.60
C ARG A 451 -18.83 -9.62 -8.72
N LEU A 452 -18.62 -10.83 -9.26
CA LEU A 452 -19.67 -11.84 -9.36
C LEU A 452 -20.14 -12.31 -7.97
N LEU A 453 -19.22 -12.49 -7.03
CA LEU A 453 -19.58 -12.84 -5.65
C LEU A 453 -20.39 -11.76 -4.96
N PHE A 454 -20.02 -10.49 -5.11
CA PHE A 454 -20.86 -9.40 -4.64
C PHE A 454 -22.22 -9.40 -5.34
N ALA A 455 -22.28 -9.63 -6.65
CA ALA A 455 -23.55 -9.74 -7.37
C ALA A 455 -24.45 -10.84 -6.78
N ARG A 456 -23.89 -11.99 -6.38
CA ARG A 456 -24.62 -13.06 -5.69
C ARG A 456 -25.16 -12.63 -4.34
N ILE A 457 -24.31 -12.01 -3.51
CA ILE A 457 -24.70 -11.57 -2.17
C ILE A 457 -25.83 -10.56 -2.27
N PHE A 458 -25.69 -9.56 -3.14
CA PHE A 458 -26.66 -8.49 -3.29
C PHE A 458 -27.91 -8.87 -4.05
N CYS A 459 -27.93 -10.02 -4.73
CA CYS A 459 -29.16 -10.61 -5.25
C CYS A 459 -30.22 -10.82 -4.16
N LEU A 460 -29.81 -11.02 -2.90
CA LEU A 460 -30.71 -11.23 -1.76
C LEU A 460 -30.94 -9.96 -0.91
N LEU A 461 -30.33 -8.83 -1.30
CA LEU A 461 -30.40 -7.54 -0.59
C LEU A 461 -30.19 -7.70 0.94
N PRO A 462 -29.01 -8.15 1.39
CA PRO A 462 -28.70 -8.24 2.80
C PRO A 462 -28.68 -6.85 3.43
N ASN A 463 -28.83 -6.78 4.74
CA ASN A 463 -28.62 -5.55 5.53
C ASN A 463 -27.49 -5.69 6.56
N PHE A 464 -26.99 -6.91 6.76
CA PHE A 464 -25.76 -7.20 7.46
C PHE A 464 -24.80 -8.00 6.56
N LEU A 465 -23.66 -7.41 6.21
CA LEU A 465 -22.64 -8.04 5.38
C LEU A 465 -21.52 -8.59 6.26
N ILE A 466 -21.14 -9.84 6.00
CA ILE A 466 -20.00 -10.49 6.63
C ILE A 466 -19.01 -10.87 5.53
N LEU A 467 -17.82 -10.27 5.55
CA LEU A 467 -16.83 -10.41 4.48
C LEU A 467 -15.51 -10.97 5.02
N ASP A 468 -15.16 -12.20 4.65
CA ASP A 468 -13.88 -12.80 5.02
C ASP A 468 -12.83 -12.51 3.94
N GLU A 469 -11.84 -11.66 4.26
CA GLU A 469 -10.76 -11.23 3.36
C GLU A 469 -11.19 -10.78 1.95
N PRO A 470 -12.09 -9.79 1.83
CA PRO A 470 -12.67 -9.41 0.54
C PRO A 470 -11.69 -8.69 -0.40
N THR A 471 -10.51 -8.30 0.11
CA THR A 471 -9.47 -7.60 -0.65
C THR A 471 -8.45 -8.55 -1.29
N THR A 472 -8.51 -9.84 -0.98
CA THR A 472 -7.51 -10.81 -1.44
C THR A 472 -7.62 -11.03 -2.95
N HIS A 473 -6.48 -11.13 -3.63
CA HIS A 473 -6.35 -11.23 -5.10
C HIS A 473 -6.88 -10.01 -5.91
N LEU A 474 -7.29 -8.93 -5.26
CA LEU A 474 -7.63 -7.68 -5.94
C LEU A 474 -6.38 -6.86 -6.23
N ASP A 475 -6.37 -6.24 -7.41
CA ASP A 475 -5.43 -5.16 -7.69
C ASP A 475 -5.80 -3.90 -6.89
N ILE A 476 -4.90 -2.91 -6.91
CA ILE A 476 -5.05 -1.73 -6.07
C ILE A 476 -6.33 -0.95 -6.40
N VAL A 477 -6.73 -0.93 -7.67
CA VAL A 477 -7.88 -0.15 -8.14
C VAL A 477 -9.19 -0.83 -7.74
N ALA A 478 -9.27 -2.15 -7.87
CA ALA A 478 -10.43 -2.90 -7.42
C ALA A 478 -10.59 -2.84 -5.89
N ARG A 479 -9.48 -2.83 -5.13
CA ARG A 479 -9.50 -2.57 -3.67
C ARG A 479 -10.06 -1.19 -3.36
N GLU A 480 -9.64 -0.16 -4.09
CA GLU A 480 -10.16 1.21 -3.94
C GLU A 480 -11.66 1.32 -4.21
N ASN A 481 -12.12 0.67 -5.29
CA ASN A 481 -13.54 0.63 -5.62
C ASN A 481 -14.36 -0.09 -4.54
N LEU A 482 -13.88 -1.23 -4.05
CA LEU A 482 -14.52 -1.96 -2.96
C LEU A 482 -14.57 -1.13 -1.67
N GLN A 483 -13.47 -0.46 -1.34
CA GLN A 483 -13.38 0.39 -0.16
C GLN A 483 -14.41 1.53 -0.20
N LYS A 484 -14.55 2.21 -1.34
CA LYS A 484 -15.57 3.26 -1.55
C LYS A 484 -16.97 2.68 -1.39
N ALA A 485 -17.24 1.56 -2.05
CA ALA A 485 -18.53 0.88 -2.03
C ALA A 485 -18.97 0.50 -0.59
N ILE A 486 -18.08 -0.08 0.22
CA ILE A 486 -18.38 -0.45 1.62
C ILE A 486 -18.60 0.78 2.51
N LYS A 487 -17.85 1.86 2.26
CA LYS A 487 -17.99 3.12 2.99
C LYS A 487 -19.32 3.80 2.71
N GLU A 488 -19.78 3.78 1.46
CA GLU A 488 -21.06 4.38 1.04
C GLU A 488 -22.28 3.52 1.40
N TYR A 489 -22.09 2.21 1.56
CA TYR A 489 -23.18 1.30 1.89
C TYR A 489 -23.82 1.64 3.25
N GLU A 490 -25.14 1.78 3.31
CA GLU A 490 -25.82 2.18 4.55
C GLU A 490 -26.06 1.04 5.56
N GLY A 491 -25.77 -0.20 5.17
CA GLY A 491 -25.97 -1.37 6.02
C GLY A 491 -24.79 -1.62 6.96
N THR A 492 -24.99 -2.55 7.89
CA THR A 492 -23.93 -3.01 8.80
C THR A 492 -22.95 -3.91 8.05
N VAL A 493 -21.65 -3.73 8.29
CA VAL A 493 -20.60 -4.54 7.66
C VAL A 493 -19.62 -5.01 8.72
N CYS A 494 -19.33 -6.31 8.72
CA CYS A 494 -18.32 -6.95 9.54
C CYS A 494 -17.34 -7.66 8.62
N PHE A 495 -16.07 -7.32 8.68
CA PHE A 495 -15.10 -7.87 7.73
C PHE A 495 -13.75 -8.17 8.36
N VAL A 496 -13.04 -9.14 7.78
CA VAL A 496 -11.63 -9.42 8.06
C VAL A 496 -10.84 -8.86 6.89
N SER A 497 -9.79 -8.08 7.17
CA SER A 497 -8.85 -7.66 6.14
C SER A 497 -7.45 -7.54 6.71
N HIS A 498 -6.47 -7.89 5.88
CA HIS A 498 -5.06 -7.64 6.11
C HIS A 498 -4.60 -6.29 5.54
N ASP A 499 -5.49 -5.59 4.83
CA ASP A 499 -5.23 -4.28 4.26
C ASP A 499 -5.48 -3.19 5.32
N ILE A 500 -4.38 -2.65 5.85
CA ILE A 500 -4.43 -1.61 6.88
C ILE A 500 -5.12 -0.34 6.34
N GLU A 501 -4.88 0.04 5.09
CA GLU A 501 -5.48 1.24 4.50
C GLU A 501 -6.99 1.07 4.32
N PHE A 502 -7.42 -0.12 3.93
CA PHE A 502 -8.83 -0.49 3.86
C PHE A 502 -9.49 -0.42 5.25
N LEU A 503 -8.87 -1.01 6.28
CA LEU A 503 -9.35 -0.95 7.66
C LEU A 503 -9.47 0.50 8.15
N LYS A 504 -8.42 1.32 7.97
CA LYS A 504 -8.40 2.73 8.38
C LYS A 504 -9.53 3.56 7.77
N LYS A 505 -9.84 3.32 6.49
CA LYS A 505 -10.81 4.13 5.74
C LYS A 505 -12.25 3.63 5.82
N THR A 506 -12.49 2.40 6.29
CA THR A 506 -13.83 1.78 6.30
C THR A 506 -14.31 1.34 7.68
N ALA A 507 -13.44 0.93 8.60
CA ALA A 507 -13.85 0.46 9.92
C ALA A 507 -13.93 1.61 10.92
N ASP A 508 -15.07 1.72 11.58
CA ASP A 508 -15.32 2.66 12.68
C ASP A 508 -15.16 1.98 14.05
N THR A 509 -15.13 0.65 14.06
CA THR A 509 -14.96 -0.19 15.26
C THR A 509 -14.04 -1.35 14.93
N ILE A 510 -13.12 -1.67 15.85
CA ILE A 510 -12.20 -2.80 15.70
C ILE A 510 -12.52 -3.89 16.71
N PHE A 511 -12.70 -5.12 16.23
CA PHE A 511 -12.74 -6.32 17.06
C PHE A 511 -11.36 -6.98 17.03
N PHE A 512 -10.64 -6.89 18.15
CA PHE A 512 -9.31 -7.48 18.28
C PHE A 512 -9.40 -8.85 18.95
N ILE A 513 -8.90 -9.89 18.27
CA ILE A 513 -8.88 -11.26 18.78
C ILE A 513 -7.48 -11.59 19.27
N SER A 514 -7.36 -11.87 20.56
CA SER A 514 -6.09 -12.19 21.22
C SER A 514 -6.31 -13.13 22.40
N GLY A 515 -5.52 -14.20 22.48
CA GLY A 515 -5.60 -15.19 23.57
C GLY A 515 -7.00 -15.78 23.71
N ASN A 516 -7.60 -16.20 22.59
CA ASN A 516 -8.94 -16.78 22.46
C ASN A 516 -10.11 -15.85 22.86
N ARG A 517 -9.84 -14.59 23.23
CA ARG A 517 -10.88 -13.63 23.60
C ARG A 517 -11.04 -12.55 22.53
N VAL A 518 -12.24 -11.99 22.44
CA VAL A 518 -12.58 -10.90 21.53
C VAL A 518 -12.75 -9.62 22.33
N LYS A 519 -11.94 -8.59 22.04
CA LYS A 519 -12.07 -7.25 22.63
C LYS A 519 -12.60 -6.26 21.60
N LYS A 520 -13.59 -5.45 22.01
CA LYS A 520 -14.17 -4.38 21.18
C LYS A 520 -13.48 -3.04 21.47
N TYR A 521 -13.02 -2.37 20.42
CA TYR A 521 -12.48 -1.02 20.46
C TYR A 521 -13.37 -0.08 19.65
N HIS A 522 -13.95 0.92 20.31
CA HIS A 522 -14.74 1.97 19.66
C HIS A 522 -13.82 3.03 19.09
N GLY A 523 -13.62 3.01 17.78
CA GLY A 523 -12.71 3.90 17.06
C GLY A 523 -12.11 3.22 15.85
N ASN A 524 -11.53 4.04 14.97
CA ASN A 524 -10.84 3.57 13.78
C ASN A 524 -9.56 2.78 14.13
N TYR A 525 -8.91 2.26 13.10
CA TYR A 525 -7.71 1.45 13.26
C TYR A 525 -6.54 2.19 13.96
N ASP A 526 -6.38 3.50 13.73
CA ASP A 526 -5.33 4.30 14.39
C ASP A 526 -5.56 4.42 15.90
N TYR A 527 -6.81 4.63 16.32
CA TYR A 527 -7.18 4.64 17.75
C TYR A 527 -6.90 3.29 18.42
N PHE A 528 -7.19 2.19 17.72
CA PHE A 528 -6.87 0.84 18.19
C PHE A 528 -5.36 0.67 18.45
N LEU A 529 -4.50 1.11 17.54
CA LEU A 529 -3.04 1.02 17.71
C LEU A 529 -2.56 1.85 18.91
N GLU A 530 -3.07 3.07 19.08
CA GLU A 530 -2.71 3.93 20.21
C GLU A 530 -3.08 3.25 21.54
N LYS A 531 -4.28 2.67 21.63
CA LYS A 531 -4.73 1.91 22.81
C LYS A 531 -3.88 0.67 23.07
N LEU A 532 -3.56 -0.10 22.02
CA LEU A 532 -2.76 -1.30 22.13
C LEU A 532 -1.35 -1.00 22.66
N SER A 533 -0.73 0.08 22.19
CA SER A 533 0.60 0.52 22.65
C SER A 533 0.60 0.88 24.14
N LYS A 534 -0.43 1.59 24.61
CA LYS A 534 -0.60 1.93 26.04
C LYS A 534 -0.82 0.69 26.91
N GLU A 535 -1.57 -0.31 26.43
CA GLU A 535 -1.78 -1.57 27.13
C GLU A 535 -0.51 -2.44 27.21
N THR A 536 0.34 -2.41 26.18
CA THR A 536 1.61 -3.14 26.16
C THR A 536 2.68 -2.47 27.03
N GLU A 537 2.74 -1.14 27.07
CA GLU A 537 3.61 -0.40 28.00
C GLU A 537 3.21 -0.61 29.48
N ALA A 538 1.91 -0.78 29.76
CA ALA A 538 1.41 -1.00 31.10
C ALA A 538 1.59 -2.43 31.64
N SER A 539 1.96 -3.40 30.79
CA SER A 539 2.06 -4.84 31.14
C SER A 539 3.48 -5.35 31.36
N ILE A 540 4.49 -4.47 31.33
CA ILE A 540 5.88 -4.81 31.68
C ILE A 540 5.97 -4.96 33.22
N PRO A 541 6.38 -6.13 33.76
CA PRO A 541 6.41 -6.35 35.21
C PRO A 541 7.40 -5.41 35.91
N LEU A 542 6.93 -4.73 36.97
CA LEU A 542 7.74 -3.92 37.86
C LEU A 542 8.82 -4.78 38.53
N GLY A 543 10.06 -4.62 38.07
CA GLY A 543 11.23 -5.25 38.66
C GLY A 543 12.50 -4.53 38.23
N LYS A 544 12.79 -3.39 38.88
CA LYS A 544 14.00 -2.53 38.86
C LYS A 544 13.74 -1.09 38.40
N GLU A 545 12.92 -0.32 39.10
CA GLU A 545 12.77 1.12 38.78
C GLU A 545 12.50 2.00 40.01
N GLU A 546 13.48 2.15 40.91
CA GLU A 546 13.48 3.33 41.82
C GLU A 546 14.30 4.50 41.26
N LYS A 547 15.19 4.27 40.26
CA LYS A 547 15.95 5.35 39.61
C LYS A 547 15.34 5.87 38.30
N VAL A 548 14.54 5.06 37.60
CA VAL A 548 13.94 5.43 36.29
C VAL A 548 12.63 6.21 36.43
N VAL A 549 11.92 6.06 37.57
CA VAL A 549 10.62 6.71 37.80
C VAL A 549 10.75 8.22 38.06
N GLU A 550 11.82 8.68 38.72
CA GLU A 550 12.06 10.12 38.90
C GLU A 550 12.49 10.79 37.60
N GLU A 551 13.38 10.16 36.81
CA GLU A 551 13.81 10.67 35.51
C GLU A 551 12.67 10.72 34.48
N SER A 552 11.81 9.71 34.47
CA SER A 552 10.65 9.68 33.56
C SER A 552 9.55 10.68 33.96
N LYS A 553 9.33 10.96 35.25
CA LYS A 553 8.41 12.02 35.70
C LYS A 553 8.94 13.42 35.35
N LEU A 554 10.25 13.66 35.48
CA LEU A 554 10.88 14.93 35.09
C LEU A 554 10.82 15.15 33.57
N LYS A 555 11.15 14.12 32.76
CA LYS A 555 11.00 14.15 31.29
C LYS A 555 9.54 14.33 30.86
N ARG A 556 8.56 13.77 31.58
CA ARG A 556 7.11 13.95 31.31
C ARG A 556 6.64 15.38 31.55
N LYS A 557 7.10 16.03 32.64
CA LYS A 557 6.75 17.43 32.94
C LYS A 557 7.36 18.39 31.91
N GLN A 558 8.62 18.17 31.52
CA GLN A 558 9.30 18.97 30.49
C GLN A 558 8.64 18.83 29.10
N LYS A 559 8.24 17.61 28.68
CA LYS A 559 7.51 17.41 27.41
C LYS A 559 6.15 18.10 27.38
N ALA A 560 5.44 18.15 28.51
CA ALA A 560 4.16 18.85 28.61
C ALA A 560 4.33 20.37 28.51
N GLU A 561 5.33 20.93 29.19
CA GLU A 561 5.63 22.38 29.15
C GLU A 561 6.10 22.83 27.75
N ILE A 562 6.94 22.04 27.06
CA ILE A 562 7.40 22.35 25.70
C ILE A 562 6.22 22.33 24.71
N ARG A 563 5.34 21.32 24.80
CA ARG A 563 4.12 21.25 23.96
C ARG A 563 3.20 22.43 24.20
N GLN A 564 3.00 22.81 25.46
CA GLN A 564 2.11 23.93 25.80
C GLN A 564 2.65 25.26 25.26
N LYS A 565 3.96 25.52 25.40
CA LYS A 565 4.63 26.71 24.83
C LYS A 565 4.53 26.76 23.31
N PHE A 566 4.76 25.63 22.64
CA PHE A 566 4.64 25.55 21.19
C PHE A 566 3.21 25.80 20.70
N TYR A 567 2.19 25.26 21.37
CA TYR A 567 0.79 25.51 20.98
C TYR A 567 0.39 26.98 21.14
N THR A 568 0.90 27.67 22.17
CA THR A 568 0.68 29.12 22.32
C THR A 568 1.38 29.92 21.23
N GLU A 569 2.65 29.62 20.94
CA GLU A 569 3.45 30.32 19.93
C GLU A 569 2.90 30.09 18.50
N LYS A 570 2.53 28.85 18.18
CA LYS A 570 1.89 28.49 16.92
C LYS A 570 0.59 29.26 16.71
N LYS A 571 -0.28 29.31 17.72
CA LYS A 571 -1.56 30.01 17.63
C LYS A 571 -1.39 31.51 17.44
N GLU A 572 -0.37 32.11 18.06
CA GLU A 572 -0.05 33.53 17.86
C GLU A 572 0.44 33.82 16.43
N LEU A 573 1.30 32.95 15.87
CA LEU A 573 1.81 33.09 14.51
C LEU A 573 0.73 32.83 13.45
N GLU A 574 -0.14 31.84 13.64
CA GLU A 574 -1.30 31.57 12.77
C GLU A 574 -2.27 32.76 12.73
N ASN A 575 -2.55 33.36 13.91
CA ASN A 575 -3.40 34.55 13.98
C ASN A 575 -2.77 35.75 13.26
N LYS A 576 -1.45 35.94 13.36
CA LYS A 576 -0.73 37.01 12.65
C LYS A 576 -0.79 36.83 11.14
N VAL A 577 -0.51 35.62 10.64
CA VAL A 577 -0.59 35.29 9.21
C VAL A 577 -2.00 35.53 8.69
N SER A 578 -3.02 35.02 9.38
CA SER A 578 -4.43 35.22 8.99
C SER A 578 -4.84 36.70 8.98
N SER A 579 -4.37 37.51 9.93
CA SER A 579 -4.67 38.95 9.94
C SER A 579 -4.03 39.71 8.78
N ILE A 580 -2.81 39.32 8.38
CA ILE A 580 -2.10 39.92 7.25
C ILE A 580 -2.74 39.49 5.93
N GLU A 581 -3.11 38.23 5.78
CA GLU A 581 -3.82 37.73 4.59
C GLU A 581 -5.13 38.48 4.36
N LYS A 582 -5.92 38.69 5.42
CA LYS A 582 -7.15 39.46 5.34
C LYS A 582 -6.90 40.92 4.91
N SER A 583 -5.83 41.53 5.43
CA SER A 583 -5.47 42.92 5.07
C SER A 583 -4.97 43.02 3.62
N LEU A 584 -4.30 41.99 3.12
CA LEU A 584 -3.88 41.90 1.71
C LEU A 584 -5.10 41.75 0.78
N GLU A 585 -6.06 40.91 1.14
CA GLU A 585 -7.31 40.72 0.39
C GLU A 585 -8.10 42.03 0.28
N GLU A 586 -8.26 42.76 1.39
CA GLU A 586 -8.92 44.08 1.41
C GLU A 586 -8.22 45.11 0.49
N LEU A 587 -6.88 45.15 0.47
CA LEU A 587 -6.12 46.06 -0.38
C LEU A 587 -6.11 45.66 -1.86
N GLU A 588 -6.16 44.36 -2.17
CA GLU A 588 -6.28 43.86 -3.54
C GLU A 588 -7.67 44.13 -4.12
N GLU A 589 -8.73 44.02 -3.31
CA GLU A 589 -10.08 44.44 -3.67
C GLU A 589 -10.14 45.95 -3.92
N GLU A 590 -9.61 46.79 -3.03
CA GLU A 590 -9.56 48.26 -3.22
C GLU A 590 -8.80 48.61 -4.51
N LYS A 591 -7.69 47.93 -4.80
CA LYS A 591 -6.93 48.11 -6.04
C LYS A 591 -7.75 47.73 -7.27
N ALA A 592 -8.48 46.63 -7.23
CA ALA A 592 -9.33 46.19 -8.34
C ALA A 592 -10.45 47.19 -8.62
N GLU A 593 -11.13 47.67 -7.57
CA GLU A 593 -12.19 48.70 -7.68
C GLU A 593 -11.66 50.00 -8.29
N ILE A 594 -10.49 50.47 -7.86
CA ILE A 594 -9.88 51.69 -8.39
C ILE A 594 -9.50 51.52 -9.87
N VAL A 595 -8.98 50.35 -10.26
CA VAL A 595 -8.65 50.06 -11.67
C VAL A 595 -9.92 50.02 -12.53
N GLU A 596 -11.01 49.46 -12.02
CA GLU A 596 -12.30 49.41 -12.71
C GLU A 596 -12.89 50.82 -12.89
N GLN A 597 -12.82 51.67 -11.88
CA GLN A 597 -13.24 53.08 -11.96
C GLN A 597 -12.46 53.88 -13.02
N ILE A 598 -11.17 53.59 -13.22
CA ILE A 598 -10.36 54.21 -14.29
C ILE A 598 -10.87 53.78 -15.68
N THR A 599 -11.31 52.53 -15.83
CA THR A 599 -11.80 52.01 -17.11
C THR A 599 -13.18 52.55 -17.51
N GLU A 600 -14.04 52.86 -16.54
CA GLU A 600 -15.41 53.32 -16.81
C GLU A 600 -15.55 54.86 -16.97
N ASN A 601 -14.76 55.67 -16.26
CA ASN A 601 -14.95 57.13 -16.21
C ASN A 601 -13.80 57.91 -16.87
N THR A 602 -13.83 58.04 -18.20
CA THR A 602 -12.78 58.72 -18.98
C THR A 602 -12.85 60.26 -18.99
N LYS A 603 -13.83 60.92 -18.36
CA LYS A 603 -14.09 62.37 -18.58
C LYS A 603 -14.11 63.31 -17.36
N SER A 604 -14.00 62.85 -16.11
CA SER A 604 -13.85 63.78 -14.96
C SER A 604 -13.28 63.15 -13.68
N ALA A 605 -12.30 62.26 -13.78
CA ALA A 605 -11.61 61.73 -12.60
C ALA A 605 -10.26 62.44 -12.44
N ASN A 606 -9.92 62.83 -11.20
CA ASN A 606 -8.69 63.51 -10.86
C ASN A 606 -7.53 62.48 -10.95
N PHE A 607 -7.07 62.16 -12.16
CA PHE A 607 -6.11 61.08 -12.44
C PHE A 607 -4.84 61.13 -11.57
N ALA A 608 -4.44 62.33 -11.14
CA ALA A 608 -3.31 62.52 -10.24
C ALA A 608 -3.55 61.93 -8.83
N SER A 609 -4.75 62.06 -8.25
CA SER A 609 -5.05 61.49 -6.93
C SER A 609 -5.24 59.98 -6.98
N ILE A 610 -5.81 59.47 -8.08
CA ILE A 610 -6.02 58.04 -8.28
C ILE A 610 -4.70 57.30 -8.48
N ASN A 611 -3.82 57.81 -9.34
CA ASN A 611 -2.48 57.22 -9.51
C ASN A 611 -1.66 57.26 -8.22
N ARG A 612 -1.83 58.32 -7.41
CA ARG A 612 -1.20 58.41 -6.10
C ARG A 612 -1.71 57.33 -5.14
N ARG A 613 -3.03 57.13 -5.05
CA ARG A 613 -3.60 56.06 -4.20
C ARG A 613 -3.20 54.67 -4.68
N LEU A 614 -3.14 54.42 -5.99
CA LEU A 614 -2.65 53.14 -6.54
C LEU A 614 -1.17 52.89 -6.20
N GLN A 615 -0.33 53.92 -6.21
CA GLN A 615 1.05 53.78 -5.76
C GLN A 615 1.12 53.51 -4.25
N GLU A 616 0.33 54.21 -3.44
CA GLU A 616 0.25 53.99 -1.99
C GLU A 616 -0.20 52.55 -1.67
N ILE A 617 -1.29 52.06 -2.28
CA ILE A 617 -1.76 50.67 -2.13
C ILE A 617 -0.69 49.68 -2.58
N GLN A 618 -0.01 49.93 -3.70
CA GLN A 618 1.07 49.05 -4.15
C GLN A 618 2.24 49.01 -3.16
N THR A 619 2.57 50.13 -2.51
CA THR A 619 3.58 50.15 -1.45
C THR A 619 3.12 49.43 -0.18
N GLU A 620 1.85 49.56 0.20
CA GLU A 620 1.25 48.87 1.36
C GLU A 620 1.20 47.36 1.14
N ILE A 621 0.75 46.91 -0.05
CA ILE A 621 0.77 45.49 -0.45
C ILE A 621 2.20 44.96 -0.36
N ASN A 622 3.18 45.61 -0.97
CA ASN A 622 4.56 45.14 -0.93
C ASN A 622 5.10 45.05 0.51
N ALA A 623 4.77 46.00 1.38
CA ALA A 623 5.17 45.98 2.78
C ALA A 623 4.51 44.82 3.55
N LEU A 624 3.22 44.58 3.34
CA LEU A 624 2.49 43.47 3.95
C LEU A 624 2.93 42.12 3.42
N THR A 625 3.29 42.01 2.13
CA THR A 625 3.86 40.79 1.56
C THR A 625 5.18 40.43 2.24
N ILE A 626 6.06 41.40 2.50
CA ILE A 626 7.31 41.16 3.25
C ILE A 626 7.01 40.70 4.68
N GLN A 627 6.06 41.34 5.36
CA GLN A 627 5.65 40.93 6.72
C GLN A 627 5.00 39.55 6.75
N TRP A 628 4.25 39.20 5.71
CA TRP A 628 3.66 37.88 5.54
C TRP A 628 4.74 36.83 5.33
N GLU A 629 5.72 37.08 4.44
CA GLU A 629 6.86 36.18 4.21
C GLU A 629 7.66 35.94 5.49
N GLU A 630 7.94 36.99 6.27
CA GLU A 630 8.62 36.89 7.56
C GLU A 630 7.78 36.11 8.59
N SER A 631 6.47 36.35 8.66
CA SER A 631 5.57 35.63 9.59
C SER A 631 5.39 34.16 9.22
N ALA A 632 5.31 33.86 7.91
CA ALA A 632 5.18 32.50 7.39
C ALA A 632 6.48 31.70 7.59
N THR A 633 7.64 32.32 7.36
CA THR A 633 8.95 31.70 7.65
C THR A 633 9.17 31.48 9.15
N ASN A 634 8.72 32.40 10.00
CA ASN A 634 8.70 32.21 11.46
C ASN A 634 7.77 31.05 11.90
N LEU A 635 6.61 30.89 11.26
CA LEU A 635 5.73 29.74 11.49
C LEU A 635 6.42 28.43 11.07
N GLU A 636 7.01 28.39 9.87
CA GLU A 636 7.67 27.18 9.35
C GLU A 636 8.89 26.79 10.19
N THR A 637 9.67 27.77 10.64
CA THR A 637 10.82 27.54 11.53
C THR A 637 10.37 27.06 12.92
N ALA A 638 9.28 27.60 13.47
CA ALA A 638 8.70 27.09 14.71
C ALA A 638 8.23 25.63 14.59
N LEU A 639 7.61 25.26 13.46
CA LEU A 639 7.22 23.87 13.16
C LEU A 639 8.44 22.94 13.06
N LYS A 640 9.51 23.36 12.36
CA LYS A 640 10.77 22.60 12.24
C LYS A 640 11.52 22.49 13.57
N ARG A 641 11.53 23.54 14.38
CA ARG A 641 12.15 23.53 15.71
C ARG A 641 11.44 22.52 16.62
N HIS A 642 10.11 22.50 16.61
CA HIS A 642 9.33 21.54 17.39
C HIS A 642 9.53 20.10 16.90
N SER A 643 9.67 19.86 15.59
CA SER A 643 10.00 18.51 15.09
C SER A 643 11.38 18.04 15.56
N LEU A 644 12.40 18.92 15.51
CA LEU A 644 13.76 18.63 15.98
C LEU A 644 13.83 18.44 17.49
N GLU A 645 13.13 19.26 18.28
CA GLU A 645 13.08 19.10 19.74
C GLU A 645 12.38 17.78 20.11
N ILE A 646 11.31 17.38 19.42
CA ILE A 646 10.69 16.06 19.61
C ILE A 646 11.65 14.91 19.27
N GLU A 647 12.38 15.02 18.16
CA GLU A 647 13.37 14.02 17.75
C GLU A 647 14.51 13.88 18.76
N SER A 648 14.99 14.98 19.34
CA SER A 648 16.06 14.95 20.36
C SER A 648 15.66 14.22 21.66
N PHE A 649 14.36 14.18 21.97
CA PHE A 649 13.79 13.45 23.10
C PHE A 649 13.40 11.99 22.78
N ILE A 650 13.56 11.57 21.52
CA ILE A 650 13.40 10.19 21.06
C ILE A 650 14.77 9.51 20.94
N SER A 651 15.85 10.29 20.77
CA SER A 651 17.24 9.80 20.68
C SER A 651 17.97 9.53 22.01
N VAL A 652 17.30 9.66 23.17
CA VAL A 652 17.82 9.32 24.51
C VAL A 652 16.79 8.53 25.29
#